data_AF-A0A5E8H8L1-F1
#
_entry.id   AF-A0A5E8H8L1-F1
#
_cell.length_a   1.000
_cell.length_b   1.000
_cell.length_c   1.000
_cell.angle_alpha   90.00
_cell.angle_beta   90.00
_cell.angle_gamma   90.00
#
_symmetry.space_group_name_H-M   'P 1'
#
loop_
_entity.id
_entity.type
_entity.pdbx_description
1 polymer ?
#
loop_
_entity_poly.entity_id
_entity_poly.type
_entity_poly.pdbx_seq_one_letter_code
_entity_poly.pdbx_strand_id
1 'polypeptide(L)'
;MEPFSELGATENPHLGSVSEPNYFISLPKNIASYSLTSQAILEELRVRHRRLEMHGSAEITPTLFLTLDLIPELLSKQVHLTDSHRSGSAIKEALKELAGLTEHNKEPVVYFYPFILQVDQKLIFRVSMIAPQINEKTDIVPFRRSCFKYSIDLVDLLLKNRSNQNLVLEEENPGSNLIRADQKGKVYFFPTKLSFESELESIIRKSMEPYGPLPVKDFIIDVITRGKETANLVEIVPGYHFVLPSGSHHPEYAKHLAVQLDGLKQFAFPFLKRYASENHYESYSETLKHLESKFPKQTEELYKQGPLLIPEVLQILGNFPFDKLNGDEATRIKNSIQDSLIILQKLSRFLSEQEKEDAEDELFSLIQLLSTKIEENTKNTLTLTKLNLYSEIKTLNLKSDSEKKKAIDTIVKTLSDTYGCLEMKEENFHVLFALDQKLLSKVEENTFKLAKTNPEVRNELPILDQIRIILKNRSDVSIDKEERTDEIDEDGTEEKIPSTKSEPRISFSALQEKFHVPIGVFSFLFLSSVVTVVSLLIGSLDYIGSGFLISFFVGLILGYLYRKDGKPKPISEKPKPTLPKENRSLSIAKVAESFIYPKKFNSIAEKVYDSKRLRNHIEECVDDIILQLPSADRNKDSNKIVAEIEHAILQISVVMKIPEALQLKNRSKELILSKADFRTILFRTQLAEYYRKEASLYKSDRDQMDYIQFIIRELEFGYNKYLK
;
A
#
# COMPACT_ATOMS: atom_id res chain seq x y z
N MET A 1 6.24 -31.66 20.49
CA MET A 1 5.97 -30.85 21.70
C MET A 1 7.03 -29.79 21.81
N GLU A 2 6.70 -28.53 21.53
CA GLU A 2 7.63 -27.42 21.77
C GLU A 2 7.81 -27.22 23.29
N PRO A 3 9.05 -27.11 23.78
CA PRO A 3 9.31 -26.89 25.20
C PRO A 3 8.69 -25.57 25.67
N PHE A 4 8.25 -25.58 26.93
CA PHE A 4 7.80 -24.40 27.66
C PHE A 4 8.98 -23.43 27.76
N SER A 5 9.01 -22.40 26.91
CA SER A 5 9.93 -21.29 27.04
C SER A 5 9.49 -20.48 28.26
N GLU A 6 10.25 -20.55 29.35
CA GLU A 6 10.04 -19.78 30.59
C GLU A 6 10.01 -18.25 30.39
N LEU A 7 10.32 -17.75 29.18
CA LEU A 7 10.15 -16.34 28.80
C LEU A 7 8.70 -15.92 28.53
N GLY A 8 7.72 -16.84 28.57
CA GLY A 8 6.28 -16.51 28.55
C GLY A 8 5.69 -16.19 29.93
N ALA A 9 6.49 -16.27 31.00
CA ALA A 9 6.05 -16.06 32.38
C ALA A 9 6.46 -14.70 32.96
N THR A 10 7.04 -13.80 32.17
CA THR A 10 7.24 -12.41 32.60
C THR A 10 5.98 -11.60 32.30
N GLU A 11 5.17 -11.47 33.35
CA GLU A 11 4.22 -10.39 33.60
C GLU A 11 2.95 -10.37 32.73
N ASN A 12 1.80 -10.42 33.42
CA ASN A 12 0.56 -9.85 32.92
C ASN A 12 0.87 -8.45 32.35
N PRO A 13 0.48 -8.12 31.10
CA PRO A 13 0.72 -6.78 30.54
C PRO A 13 -0.16 -5.69 31.18
N HIS A 14 -0.90 -5.99 32.26
CA HIS A 14 -1.82 -5.07 32.90
C HIS A 14 -1.37 -4.50 34.26
N LEU A 15 -0.22 -4.87 34.80
CA LEU A 15 0.29 -4.23 36.02
C LEU A 15 1.83 -4.17 36.03
N GLY A 16 2.38 -3.31 35.18
CA GLY A 16 3.76 -2.87 35.27
C GLY A 16 3.81 -1.47 34.70
N SER A 17 4.15 -0.48 35.54
CA SER A 17 4.45 0.87 35.07
C SER A 17 5.31 0.78 33.82
N VAL A 18 4.92 1.47 32.75
CA VAL A 18 5.75 1.69 31.57
C VAL A 18 7.03 2.37 32.07
N SER A 19 8.02 1.57 32.45
CA SER A 19 9.35 2.05 32.74
C SER A 19 9.87 2.55 31.41
N GLU A 20 10.32 3.81 31.40
CA GLU A 20 10.89 4.43 30.21
C GLU A 20 11.89 3.46 29.57
N PRO A 21 11.84 3.26 28.24
CA PRO A 21 12.74 2.32 27.59
C PRO A 21 14.17 2.74 27.94
N ASN A 22 14.96 1.81 28.44
CA ASN A 22 16.32 2.11 28.87
C ASN A 22 17.14 2.42 27.61
N TYR A 23 17.24 3.71 27.27
CA TYR A 23 17.86 4.21 26.04
C TYR A 23 19.37 3.99 25.99
N PHE A 24 19.95 3.41 27.05
CA PHE A 24 21.37 3.22 27.19
C PHE A 24 21.71 1.77 27.49
N ILE A 25 22.68 1.24 26.75
CA ILE A 25 23.33 -0.02 27.09
C ILE A 25 24.68 0.23 27.74
N SER A 26 24.97 -0.48 28.82
CA SER A 26 26.15 -0.24 29.66
C SER A 26 27.30 -1.17 29.32
N LEU A 27 28.53 -0.67 29.45
CA LEU A 27 29.74 -1.44 29.25
C LEU A 27 29.82 -2.58 30.28
N PRO A 28 30.16 -3.82 29.86
CA PRO A 28 30.34 -4.92 30.80
C PRO A 28 31.38 -4.59 31.87
N LYS A 29 30.95 -4.54 33.14
CA LYS A 29 31.80 -4.23 34.31
C LYS A 29 32.91 -5.25 34.53
N ASN A 30 32.69 -6.51 34.14
CA ASN A 30 33.67 -7.58 34.21
C ASN A 30 33.61 -8.45 32.95
N ILE A 31 34.42 -8.16 31.93
CA ILE A 31 34.45 -8.95 30.68
C ILE A 31 34.88 -10.40 30.94
N ALA A 32 35.71 -10.64 31.97
CA ALA A 32 36.20 -11.98 32.30
C ALA A 32 35.13 -12.91 32.88
N SER A 33 33.97 -12.39 33.31
CA SER A 33 32.84 -13.22 33.77
C SER A 33 31.99 -13.78 32.60
N TYR A 34 32.25 -13.34 31.37
CA TYR A 34 31.57 -13.84 30.17
C TYR A 34 32.33 -15.01 29.57
N SER A 35 31.61 -15.94 28.93
CA SER A 35 32.23 -17.04 28.20
C SER A 35 33.18 -16.56 27.09
N LEU A 36 34.15 -17.38 26.68
CA LEU A 36 35.06 -17.05 25.58
C LEU A 36 34.32 -16.74 24.27
N THR A 37 33.18 -17.40 24.04
CA THR A 37 32.29 -17.14 22.90
C THR A 37 31.65 -15.75 23.01
N SER A 38 31.12 -15.37 24.17
CA SER A 38 30.58 -14.01 24.44
C SER A 38 31.64 -12.92 24.25
N GLN A 39 32.86 -13.15 24.76
CA GLN A 39 33.98 -12.22 24.63
C GLN A 39 34.36 -12.01 23.16
N ALA A 40 34.40 -13.09 22.36
CA ALA A 40 34.70 -12.99 20.92
C ALA A 40 33.63 -12.21 20.14
N ILE A 41 32.35 -12.37 20.49
CA ILE A 41 31.24 -11.61 19.89
C ILE A 41 31.37 -10.12 20.25
N LEU A 42 31.62 -9.78 21.52
CA LEU A 42 31.83 -8.40 21.97
C LEU A 42 33.02 -7.73 21.27
N GLU A 43 34.11 -8.46 21.09
CA GLU A 43 35.30 -7.94 20.41
C GLU A 43 35.04 -7.64 18.94
N GLU A 44 34.31 -8.49 18.22
CA GLU A 44 33.93 -8.18 16.84
C GLU A 44 32.98 -6.99 16.76
N LEU A 45 32.01 -6.88 17.67
CA LEU A 45 31.13 -5.71 17.76
C LEU A 45 31.95 -4.43 17.94
N ARG A 46 33.01 -4.49 18.74
CA ARG A 46 33.98 -3.40 18.91
C ARG A 46 34.72 -3.04 17.64
N VAL A 47 35.28 -4.02 16.96
CA VAL A 47 36.02 -3.81 15.72
C VAL A 47 35.11 -3.22 14.64
N ARG A 48 33.90 -3.74 14.47
CA ARG A 48 32.95 -3.26 13.47
C ARG A 48 32.43 -1.86 13.78
N HIS A 49 32.08 -1.57 15.03
CA HIS A 49 31.59 -0.26 15.41
C HIS A 49 32.66 0.83 15.23
N ARG A 50 33.92 0.55 15.59
CA ARG A 50 35.05 1.47 15.31
C ARG A 50 35.22 1.75 13.82
N ARG A 51 35.02 0.76 12.95
CA ARG A 51 35.05 0.99 11.49
C ARG A 51 33.94 1.95 11.08
N LEU A 52 32.73 1.80 11.62
CA LEU A 52 31.61 2.69 11.33
C LEU A 52 31.87 4.14 11.81
N GLU A 53 32.41 4.33 13.01
CA GLU A 53 32.74 5.65 13.57
C GLU A 53 33.83 6.39 12.75
N MET A 54 34.88 5.67 12.32
CA MET A 54 36.00 6.23 11.55
C MET A 54 35.60 6.71 10.14
N HIS A 55 34.42 6.36 9.64
CA HIS A 55 33.97 6.64 8.28
C HIS A 55 32.88 7.71 8.17
N GLY A 56 32.41 8.27 9.31
CA GLY A 56 31.72 9.56 9.38
C GLY A 56 30.43 9.70 8.55
N SER A 57 29.63 8.64 8.38
CA SER A 57 28.37 8.74 7.65
C SER A 57 27.27 9.40 8.50
N ALA A 58 26.43 10.20 7.85
CA ALA A 58 25.23 10.80 8.47
C ALA A 58 24.06 9.81 8.62
N GLU A 59 24.11 8.66 7.93
CA GLU A 59 23.13 7.57 8.05
C GLU A 59 23.86 6.21 8.07
N ILE A 60 23.53 5.37 9.05
CA ILE A 60 24.15 4.05 9.24
C ILE A 60 23.23 2.99 8.63
N THR A 61 23.71 2.23 7.64
CA THR A 61 22.94 1.13 7.05
C THR A 61 22.96 -0.10 7.96
N PRO A 62 21.81 -0.69 8.33
CA PRO A 62 21.76 -1.79 9.29
C PRO A 62 22.53 -3.05 8.91
N THR A 63 22.70 -3.30 7.60
CA THR A 63 23.45 -4.45 7.06
C THR A 63 24.96 -4.38 7.31
N LEU A 64 25.49 -3.22 7.70
CA LEU A 64 26.90 -3.05 8.05
C LEU A 64 27.20 -3.50 9.48
N PHE A 65 26.19 -3.59 10.35
CA PHE A 65 26.36 -4.09 11.70
C PHE A 65 26.58 -5.60 11.72
N LEU A 66 27.01 -6.12 12.88
CA LEU A 66 27.02 -7.55 13.07
C LEU A 66 25.59 -8.04 13.25
N THR A 67 25.20 -8.99 12.41
CA THR A 67 23.89 -9.64 12.49
C THR A 67 24.03 -11.08 12.99
N LEU A 68 22.96 -11.60 13.59
CA LEU A 68 22.94 -12.89 14.26
C LEU A 68 23.29 -14.07 13.32
N ASP A 69 22.91 -13.98 12.04
CA ASP A 69 23.24 -14.96 10.99
C ASP A 69 24.75 -15.01 10.66
N LEU A 70 25.52 -13.96 10.95
CA LEU A 70 26.96 -13.89 10.66
C LEU A 70 27.85 -14.43 11.79
N ILE A 71 27.28 -14.70 12.98
CA ILE A 71 28.05 -15.15 14.15
C ILE A 71 28.82 -16.46 13.90
N PRO A 72 28.24 -17.51 13.27
CA PRO A 72 28.98 -18.74 13.02
C PRO A 72 30.21 -18.55 12.13
N GLU A 73 30.07 -17.75 11.06
CA GLU A 73 31.16 -17.45 10.14
C GLU A 73 32.24 -16.59 10.80
N LEU A 74 31.85 -15.68 11.69
CA LEU A 74 32.77 -14.90 12.51
C LEU A 74 33.60 -15.81 13.42
N LEU A 75 32.94 -16.66 14.21
CA LEU A 75 33.62 -17.48 15.21
C LEU A 75 34.51 -18.57 14.58
N SER A 76 34.18 -19.04 13.37
CA SER A 76 35.03 -19.97 12.63
C SER A 76 36.36 -19.34 12.20
N LYS A 77 36.41 -18.02 11.98
CA LYS A 77 37.64 -17.28 11.64
C LYS A 77 38.52 -16.99 12.87
N GLN A 78 38.01 -17.17 14.09
CA GLN A 78 38.76 -16.89 15.31
C GLN A 78 39.68 -18.06 15.70
N VAL A 79 40.99 -17.87 15.51
CA VAL A 79 42.01 -18.92 15.72
C VAL A 79 42.12 -19.36 17.19
N HIS A 80 41.78 -18.49 18.15
CA HIS A 80 41.93 -18.75 19.59
C HIS A 80 40.75 -19.53 20.21
N LEU A 81 39.67 -19.76 19.46
CA LEU A 81 38.51 -20.51 19.93
C LEU A 81 38.62 -21.99 19.54
N THR A 82 38.35 -22.88 20.50
CA THR A 82 38.19 -24.33 20.23
C THR A 82 36.83 -24.62 19.58
N ASP A 83 36.67 -25.80 18.98
CA ASP A 83 35.42 -26.20 18.31
C ASP A 83 34.21 -26.25 19.25
N SER A 84 34.42 -26.54 20.55
CA SER A 84 33.37 -26.46 21.57
C SER A 84 32.80 -25.05 21.71
N HIS A 85 33.63 -24.00 21.63
CA HIS A 85 33.22 -22.60 21.72
C HIS A 85 32.55 -22.07 20.44
N ARG A 86 32.71 -22.77 19.30
CA ARG A 86 32.10 -22.44 18.02
C ARG A 86 30.77 -23.16 17.79
N SER A 87 30.39 -24.08 18.68
CA SER A 87 29.17 -24.87 18.58
C SER A 87 27.91 -23.99 18.69
N GLY A 88 26.80 -24.43 18.07
CA GLY A 88 25.53 -23.72 18.13
C GLY A 88 24.99 -23.56 19.56
N SER A 89 25.25 -24.52 20.44
CA SER A 89 24.90 -24.43 21.87
C SER A 89 25.73 -23.37 22.60
N ALA A 90 27.03 -23.28 22.33
CA ALA A 90 27.88 -22.23 22.90
C ALA A 90 27.46 -20.83 22.42
N ILE A 91 27.12 -20.69 21.14
CA ILE A 91 26.59 -19.42 20.60
C ILE A 91 25.27 -19.05 21.27
N LYS A 92 24.37 -20.01 21.43
CA LYS A 92 23.08 -19.81 22.11
C LYS A 92 23.25 -19.32 23.54
N GLU A 93 24.09 -19.98 24.34
CA GLU A 93 24.35 -19.55 25.72
C GLU A 93 25.07 -18.20 25.78
N ALA A 94 26.02 -17.95 24.87
CA ALA A 94 26.67 -16.65 24.76
C ALA A 94 25.68 -15.51 24.45
N LEU A 95 24.76 -15.72 23.52
CA LEU A 95 23.74 -14.72 23.19
C LEU A 95 22.78 -14.46 24.37
N LYS A 96 22.44 -15.47 25.16
CA LYS A 96 21.67 -15.28 26.41
C LYS A 96 22.47 -14.50 27.45
N GLU A 97 23.75 -14.81 27.65
CA GLU A 97 24.64 -14.06 28.56
C GLU A 97 24.68 -12.59 28.17
N LEU A 98 24.85 -12.30 26.88
CA LEU A 98 24.93 -10.94 26.34
C LEU A 98 23.60 -10.18 26.42
N ALA A 99 22.48 -10.89 26.32
CA ALA A 99 21.13 -10.36 26.47
C ALA A 99 20.69 -10.15 27.94
N GLY A 100 21.52 -10.52 28.92
CA GLY A 100 21.16 -10.41 30.34
C GLY A 100 20.17 -11.49 30.81
N LEU A 101 20.09 -12.63 30.11
CA LEU A 101 19.10 -13.69 30.36
C LEU A 101 19.63 -14.87 31.19
N THR A 102 20.81 -14.72 31.81
CA THR A 102 21.41 -15.77 32.65
C THR A 102 21.41 -15.35 34.13
N GLU A 103 21.51 -16.33 35.03
CA GLU A 103 21.47 -16.06 36.49
C GLU A 103 22.60 -15.14 36.95
N HIS A 104 23.78 -15.26 36.32
CA HIS A 104 25.00 -14.54 36.69
C HIS A 104 25.15 -13.18 35.97
N ASN A 105 24.58 -13.02 34.77
CA ASN A 105 24.62 -11.77 34.01
C ASN A 105 23.19 -11.30 33.75
N LYS A 106 22.66 -10.45 34.65
CA LYS A 106 21.30 -9.91 34.56
C LYS A 106 21.20 -8.55 33.86
N GLU A 107 22.32 -7.84 33.69
CA GLU A 107 22.36 -6.57 32.96
C GLU A 107 22.67 -6.86 31.47
N PRO A 108 21.81 -6.44 30.52
CA PRO A 108 22.08 -6.63 29.10
C PRO A 108 23.27 -5.75 28.66
N VAL A 109 24.19 -6.35 27.90
CA VAL A 109 25.39 -5.68 27.35
C VAL A 109 25.39 -5.60 25.84
N VAL A 110 24.49 -6.35 25.19
CA VAL A 110 24.17 -6.24 23.75
C VAL A 110 22.68 -5.92 23.58
N TYR A 111 22.40 -4.95 22.71
CA TYR A 111 21.04 -4.60 22.29
C TYR A 111 20.75 -5.26 20.95
N PHE A 112 19.61 -5.96 20.87
CA PHE A 112 19.18 -6.72 19.71
C PHE A 112 18.01 -6.01 19.04
N TYR A 113 18.11 -5.78 17.73
CA TYR A 113 17.04 -5.12 17.00
C TYR A 113 16.86 -5.72 15.59
N PRO A 114 15.67 -6.25 15.28
CA PRO A 114 15.33 -6.74 13.96
C PRO A 114 15.29 -5.65 12.88
N PHE A 115 15.59 -6.03 11.65
CA PHE A 115 15.26 -5.26 10.45
C PHE A 115 14.84 -6.22 9.34
N ILE A 116 14.06 -5.70 8.39
CA ILE A 116 13.50 -6.49 7.28
C ILE A 116 14.37 -6.32 6.03
N LEU A 117 14.54 -7.40 5.28
CA LEU A 117 15.14 -7.42 3.96
C LEU A 117 14.18 -8.06 2.97
N GLN A 118 14.20 -7.59 1.73
CA GLN A 118 13.53 -8.26 0.63
C GLN A 118 14.57 -9.07 -0.16
N VAL A 119 14.42 -10.39 -0.16
CA VAL A 119 15.28 -11.33 -0.91
C VAL A 119 14.37 -12.24 -1.71
N ASP A 120 14.57 -12.31 -3.03
CA ASP A 120 13.78 -13.14 -3.95
C ASP A 120 12.26 -12.97 -3.75
N GLN A 121 11.82 -11.72 -3.61
CA GLN A 121 10.43 -11.31 -3.35
C GLN A 121 9.86 -11.74 -1.98
N LYS A 122 10.64 -12.39 -1.12
CA LYS A 122 10.26 -12.75 0.26
C LYS A 122 10.83 -11.75 1.26
N LEU A 123 10.06 -11.51 2.32
CA LEU A 123 10.52 -10.73 3.46
C LEU A 123 11.30 -11.63 4.42
N ILE A 124 12.53 -11.24 4.74
CA ILE A 124 13.43 -11.93 5.66
C ILE A 124 13.74 -10.99 6.82
N PHE A 125 13.58 -11.48 8.04
CA PHE A 125 13.96 -10.77 9.25
C PHE A 125 15.40 -11.10 9.60
N ARG A 126 16.22 -10.08 9.86
CA ARG A 126 17.57 -10.24 10.42
C ARG A 126 17.68 -9.45 11.70
N VAL A 127 18.42 -9.99 12.67
CA VAL A 127 18.63 -9.34 13.97
C VAL A 127 20.01 -8.71 13.99
N SER A 128 20.04 -7.38 14.08
CA SER A 128 21.25 -6.59 14.24
C SER A 128 21.61 -6.42 15.72
N MET A 129 22.90 -6.25 16.01
CA MET A 129 23.42 -6.12 17.37
C MET A 129 24.28 -4.86 17.51
N ILE A 130 24.13 -4.20 18.66
CA ILE A 130 25.02 -3.12 19.09
C ILE A 130 25.43 -3.29 20.55
N ALA A 131 26.67 -2.94 20.86
CA ALA A 131 27.24 -2.94 22.20
C ALA A 131 28.04 -1.65 22.42
N PRO A 132 28.21 -1.22 23.68
CA PRO A 132 29.06 -0.08 24.03
C PRO A 132 30.54 -0.42 23.85
N GLN A 133 31.34 0.55 23.36
CA GLN A 133 32.70 0.26 22.86
C GLN A 133 33.82 1.09 23.49
N ILE A 134 33.52 2.30 23.93
CA ILE A 134 34.49 3.28 24.44
C ILE A 134 33.90 3.98 25.66
N ASN A 135 32.65 4.42 25.55
CA ASN A 135 31.92 5.04 26.65
C ASN A 135 31.33 3.99 27.59
N GLU A 136 31.20 4.32 28.88
CA GLU A 136 30.55 3.47 29.88
C GLU A 136 29.11 3.10 29.50
N LYS A 137 28.47 3.92 28.66
CA LYS A 137 27.14 3.71 28.12
C LYS A 137 27.04 4.16 26.67
N THR A 138 26.20 3.50 25.88
CA THR A 138 25.88 3.87 24.49
C THR A 138 24.39 4.09 24.33
N ASP A 139 24.03 5.23 23.72
CA ASP A 139 22.66 5.54 23.32
C ASP A 139 22.25 4.64 22.14
N ILE A 140 21.20 3.83 22.34
CA ILE A 140 20.69 2.90 21.33
C ILE A 140 19.67 3.55 20.38
N VAL A 141 19.19 4.76 20.65
CA VAL A 141 18.15 5.43 19.86
C VAL A 141 18.55 5.64 18.40
N PRO A 142 19.76 6.15 18.07
CA PRO A 142 20.18 6.30 16.68
C PRO A 142 20.21 4.96 15.95
N PHE A 143 20.69 3.91 16.61
CA PHE A 143 20.76 2.55 16.07
C PHE A 143 19.36 1.99 15.77
N ARG A 144 18.44 2.03 16.75
CA ARG A 144 17.04 1.61 16.60
C ARG A 144 16.36 2.34 15.44
N ARG A 145 16.50 3.67 15.39
CA ARG A 145 15.92 4.51 14.33
C ARG A 145 16.47 4.14 12.95
N SER A 146 17.77 3.90 12.82
CA SER A 146 18.37 3.47 11.55
C SER A 146 17.87 2.09 11.10
N CYS A 147 17.78 1.12 12.02
CA CYS A 147 17.24 -0.20 11.72
C CYS A 147 15.77 -0.17 11.32
N PHE A 148 14.95 0.60 12.05
CA PHE A 148 13.54 0.73 11.74
C PHE A 148 13.30 1.51 10.44
N LYS A 149 14.02 2.63 10.23
CA LYS A 149 13.93 3.43 8.99
C LYS A 149 14.18 2.59 7.74
N TYR A 150 15.14 1.67 7.80
CA TYR A 150 15.41 0.73 6.71
C TYR A 150 14.27 -0.25 6.44
N SER A 151 13.45 -0.54 7.46
CA SER A 151 12.37 -1.50 7.40
C SER A 151 11.00 -0.87 7.08
N ILE A 152 10.84 0.45 7.11
CA ILE A 152 9.52 1.12 7.00
C ILE A 152 8.74 0.64 5.76
N ASP A 153 9.29 0.78 4.56
CA ASP A 153 8.61 0.39 3.32
C ASP A 153 8.28 -1.11 3.28
N LEU A 154 9.11 -1.93 3.94
CA LEU A 154 8.94 -3.39 4.01
C LEU A 154 7.92 -3.80 5.08
N VAL A 155 7.76 -3.01 6.14
CA VAL A 155 6.67 -3.15 7.11
C VAL A 155 5.34 -2.83 6.45
N ASP A 156 5.29 -1.75 5.67
CA ASP A 156 4.08 -1.40 4.92
C ASP A 156 3.71 -2.52 3.92
N LEU A 157 4.71 -3.08 3.22
CA LEU A 157 4.52 -4.25 2.37
C LEU A 157 4.07 -5.50 3.15
N LEU A 158 4.61 -5.73 4.35
CA LEU A 158 4.20 -6.84 5.22
C LEU A 158 2.73 -6.72 5.61
N LEU A 159 2.30 -5.55 6.06
CA LEU A 159 0.90 -5.27 6.44
C LEU A 159 -0.03 -5.45 5.23
N LYS A 160 0.37 -4.93 4.06
CA LYS A 160 -0.38 -5.11 2.80
C LYS A 160 -0.47 -6.58 2.37
N ASN A 161 0.61 -7.35 2.52
CA ASN A 161 0.57 -8.78 2.21
C ASN A 161 -0.37 -9.51 3.18
N ARG A 162 -0.38 -9.12 4.46
CA ARG A 162 -1.24 -9.71 5.48
C ARG A 162 -2.71 -9.36 5.28
N SER A 163 -3.04 -8.15 4.82
CA SER A 163 -4.42 -7.74 4.52
C SER A 163 -5.05 -8.56 3.39
N ASN A 164 -4.23 -9.11 2.49
CA ASN A 164 -4.71 -9.99 1.41
C ASN A 164 -4.86 -11.46 1.84
N GLN A 165 -4.49 -11.80 3.07
CA GLN A 165 -4.56 -13.16 3.59
C GLN A 165 -5.72 -13.29 4.57
N ASN A 166 -6.62 -14.24 4.29
CA ASN A 166 -7.70 -14.58 5.19
C ASN A 166 -7.17 -15.38 6.38
N LEU A 167 -7.62 -15.04 7.61
CA LEU A 167 -7.45 -15.94 8.74
C LEU A 167 -8.21 -17.25 8.47
N VAL A 168 -7.50 -18.37 8.59
CA VAL A 168 -8.04 -19.73 8.43
C VAL A 168 -8.22 -20.33 9.82
N LEU A 169 -9.45 -20.73 10.13
CA LEU A 169 -9.80 -21.35 11.40
C LEU A 169 -9.96 -22.86 11.24
N GLU A 170 -9.78 -23.59 12.34
CA GLU A 170 -10.16 -25.01 12.41
C GLU A 170 -11.68 -25.16 12.22
N GLU A 171 -12.12 -26.26 11.61
CA GLU A 171 -13.54 -26.52 11.35
C GLU A 171 -14.35 -26.72 12.64
N GLU A 172 -13.73 -27.32 13.65
CA GLU A 172 -14.30 -27.56 14.97
C GLU A 172 -13.41 -26.96 16.06
N ASN A 173 -14.03 -26.41 17.11
CA ASN A 173 -13.36 -25.87 18.29
C ASN A 173 -12.23 -24.86 17.97
N PRO A 174 -12.52 -23.79 17.19
CA PRO A 174 -11.50 -22.86 16.69
C PRO A 174 -10.75 -22.10 17.79
N GLY A 175 -11.28 -22.06 19.02
CA GLY A 175 -10.66 -21.44 20.19
C GLY A 175 -9.66 -22.31 20.94
N SER A 176 -9.46 -23.56 20.53
CA SER A 176 -8.52 -24.51 21.15
C SER A 176 -7.10 -23.94 21.21
N ASN A 177 -6.70 -23.19 20.18
CA ASN A 177 -5.38 -22.60 20.04
C ASN A 177 -5.07 -21.52 21.09
N LEU A 178 -6.07 -20.94 21.75
CA LEU A 178 -5.91 -19.94 22.82
C LEU A 178 -5.56 -20.58 24.17
N ILE A 179 -5.68 -21.91 24.27
CA ILE A 179 -5.52 -22.65 25.52
C ILE A 179 -4.23 -23.47 25.48
N ARG A 180 -3.50 -23.50 26.60
CA ARG A 180 -2.33 -24.36 26.76
C ARG A 180 -2.26 -24.93 28.18
N ALA A 181 -1.92 -26.21 28.30
CA ALA A 181 -1.58 -26.82 29.57
C ALA A 181 -0.06 -26.76 29.81
N ASP A 182 0.35 -26.50 31.05
CA ASP A 182 1.75 -26.64 31.47
C ASP A 182 2.12 -28.12 31.72
N GLN A 183 3.38 -28.38 32.08
CA GLN A 183 3.87 -29.73 32.39
C GLN A 183 3.19 -30.37 33.61
N LYS A 184 2.58 -29.57 34.49
CA LYS A 184 1.84 -30.02 35.68
C LYS A 184 0.34 -30.20 35.39
N GLY A 185 -0.09 -30.00 34.13
CA GLY A 185 -1.48 -30.09 33.71
C GLY A 185 -2.32 -28.85 34.03
N LYS A 186 -1.73 -27.77 34.52
CA LYS A 186 -2.43 -26.51 34.79
C LYS A 186 -2.73 -25.81 33.47
N VAL A 187 -4.01 -25.53 33.24
CA VAL A 187 -4.50 -24.90 32.01
C VAL A 187 -4.38 -23.38 32.11
N TYR A 188 -3.89 -22.75 31.04
CA TYR A 188 -3.74 -21.31 30.85
C TYR A 188 -4.49 -20.87 29.59
N PHE A 189 -5.01 -19.65 29.62
CA PHE A 189 -5.74 -19.03 28.53
C PHE A 189 -5.06 -17.74 28.11
N PHE A 190 -4.85 -17.59 26.81
CA PHE A 190 -4.12 -16.47 26.21
C PHE A 190 -5.03 -15.74 25.22
N PRO A 191 -5.91 -14.85 25.71
CA PRO A 191 -6.92 -14.21 24.88
C PRO A 191 -6.31 -13.32 23.77
N THR A 192 -5.10 -12.81 23.96
CA THR A 192 -4.41 -11.99 22.94
C THR A 192 -3.54 -12.79 21.97
N LYS A 193 -3.52 -14.13 22.05
CA LYS A 193 -2.61 -14.97 21.24
C LYS A 193 -2.88 -14.90 19.73
N LEU A 194 -4.09 -14.55 19.33
CA LEU A 194 -4.46 -14.35 17.92
C LEU A 194 -4.09 -12.94 17.40
N SER A 195 -3.41 -12.12 18.22
CA SER A 195 -2.97 -10.79 17.81
C SER A 195 -1.89 -10.83 16.73
N PHE A 196 -1.84 -9.75 15.95
CA PHE A 196 -0.76 -9.50 15.02
C PHE A 196 0.60 -9.39 15.73
N GLU A 197 0.65 -8.90 16.97
CA GLU A 197 1.86 -8.95 17.80
C GLU A 197 2.36 -10.37 18.02
N SER A 198 1.46 -11.30 18.34
CA SER A 198 1.81 -12.71 18.56
C SER A 198 2.27 -13.39 17.26
N GLU A 199 1.62 -13.06 16.14
CA GLU A 199 2.05 -13.49 14.81
C GLU A 199 3.46 -12.98 14.48
N LEU A 200 3.69 -11.68 14.68
CA LEU A 200 4.98 -11.04 14.43
C LEU A 200 6.08 -11.60 15.35
N GLU A 201 5.78 -11.82 16.62
CA GLU A 201 6.71 -12.43 17.57
C GLU A 201 7.09 -13.86 17.12
N SER A 202 6.13 -14.63 16.62
CA SER A 202 6.40 -15.97 16.07
C SER A 202 7.33 -15.92 14.85
N ILE A 203 7.09 -14.97 13.94
CA ILE A 203 7.94 -14.77 12.74
C ILE A 203 9.36 -14.39 13.14
N ILE A 204 9.51 -13.44 14.08
CA ILE A 204 10.83 -13.01 14.55
C ILE A 204 11.53 -14.12 15.33
N ARG A 205 10.80 -14.90 16.13
CA ARG A 205 11.37 -16.04 16.86
C ARG A 205 11.97 -17.07 15.89
N LYS A 206 11.27 -17.37 14.80
CA LYS A 206 11.77 -18.27 13.74
C LYS A 206 13.05 -17.74 13.08
N SER A 207 13.19 -16.43 12.92
CA SER A 207 14.41 -15.84 12.34
C SER A 207 15.62 -15.87 13.28
N MET A 208 15.42 -16.21 14.57
CA MET A 208 16.49 -16.37 15.56
C MET A 208 16.91 -17.83 15.78
N GLU A 209 16.26 -18.80 15.13
CA GLU A 209 16.66 -20.20 15.24
C GLU A 209 18.04 -20.46 14.60
N PRO A 210 18.90 -21.29 15.21
CA PRO A 210 18.66 -22.17 16.37
C PRO A 210 18.98 -21.53 17.74
N TYR A 211 19.34 -20.24 17.80
CA TYR A 211 19.86 -19.61 19.02
C TYR A 211 18.78 -19.25 20.05
N GLY A 212 17.52 -19.20 19.62
CA GLY A 212 16.37 -19.03 20.51
C GLY A 212 15.92 -17.57 20.65
N PRO A 213 14.84 -17.32 21.41
CA PRO A 213 14.24 -15.99 21.48
C PRO A 213 15.15 -15.01 22.22
N LEU A 214 15.40 -13.85 21.60
CA LEU A 214 16.12 -12.71 22.15
C LEU A 214 15.16 -11.53 22.36
N PRO A 215 15.44 -10.61 23.31
CA PRO A 215 14.53 -9.51 23.61
C PRO A 215 14.49 -8.50 22.46
N VAL A 216 13.33 -8.38 21.80
CA VAL A 216 13.10 -7.51 20.63
C VAL A 216 11.77 -6.75 20.69
N LYS A 217 11.26 -6.52 21.90
CA LYS A 217 9.95 -5.87 22.15
C LYS A 217 9.82 -4.51 21.45
N ASP A 218 10.91 -3.75 21.40
CA ASP A 218 10.95 -2.44 20.75
C ASP A 218 10.57 -2.46 19.28
N PHE A 219 10.99 -3.49 18.53
CA PHE A 219 10.65 -3.60 17.12
C PHE A 219 9.17 -3.92 16.91
N ILE A 220 8.58 -4.76 17.77
CA ILE A 220 7.14 -5.03 17.73
C ILE A 220 6.39 -3.71 17.97
N ILE A 221 6.78 -2.93 18.99
CA ILE A 221 6.18 -1.63 19.29
C ILE A 221 6.28 -0.68 18.08
N ASP A 222 7.46 -0.59 17.44
CA ASP A 222 7.65 0.31 16.29
C ASP A 222 6.80 -0.12 15.08
N VAL A 223 6.69 -1.42 14.82
CA VAL A 223 5.81 -1.95 13.77
C VAL A 223 4.34 -1.67 14.06
N ILE A 224 3.88 -1.85 15.29
CA ILE A 224 2.50 -1.55 15.70
C ILE A 224 2.20 -0.06 15.58
N THR A 225 3.10 0.80 16.06
CA THR A 225 2.99 2.25 15.93
C THR A 225 2.85 2.65 14.46
N ARG A 226 3.71 2.13 13.58
CA ARG A 226 3.63 2.38 12.14
C ARG A 226 2.30 1.90 11.55
N GLY A 227 1.86 0.69 11.88
CA GLY A 227 0.62 0.15 11.33
C GLY A 227 -0.62 0.96 11.75
N LYS A 228 -0.63 1.50 12.98
CA LYS A 228 -1.65 2.45 13.45
C LYS A 228 -1.63 3.77 12.68
N GLU A 229 -0.44 4.37 12.51
CA GLU A 229 -0.27 5.61 11.75
C GLU A 229 -0.76 5.49 10.29
N THR A 230 -0.58 4.30 9.69
CA THR A 230 -1.05 4.02 8.33
C THR A 230 -2.49 3.50 8.24
N ALA A 231 -3.22 3.43 9.36
CA ALA A 231 -4.58 2.87 9.45
C ALA A 231 -4.72 1.43 8.91
N ASN A 232 -3.65 0.64 8.95
CA ASN A 232 -3.63 -0.75 8.50
C ASN A 232 -3.85 -1.75 9.66
N LEU A 233 -3.74 -1.28 10.91
CA LEU A 233 -3.98 -2.07 12.12
C LEU A 233 -5.12 -1.46 12.93
N VAL A 234 -6.05 -2.32 13.36
CA VAL A 234 -7.10 -1.95 14.31
C VAL A 234 -6.74 -2.46 15.69
N GLU A 235 -6.86 -1.58 16.69
CA GLU A 235 -6.71 -1.93 18.09
C GLU A 235 -8.05 -2.39 18.68
N ILE A 236 -8.12 -3.65 19.13
CA ILE A 236 -9.25 -4.11 19.93
C ILE A 236 -9.01 -3.73 21.39
N VAL A 237 -7.92 -4.22 21.98
CA VAL A 237 -7.45 -3.83 23.31
C VAL A 237 -5.94 -3.60 23.25
N PRO A 238 -5.34 -2.88 24.22
CA PRO A 238 -3.90 -2.73 24.28
C PRO A 238 -3.20 -4.09 24.22
N GLY A 239 -2.30 -4.28 23.25
CA GLY A 239 -1.61 -5.55 23.00
C GLY A 239 -2.40 -6.58 22.19
N TYR A 240 -3.52 -6.19 21.58
CA TYR A 240 -4.27 -7.02 20.64
C TYR A 240 -4.73 -6.21 19.43
N HIS A 241 -3.91 -6.26 18.39
CA HIS A 241 -4.24 -5.70 17.08
C HIS A 241 -4.45 -6.81 16.06
N PHE A 242 -5.15 -6.50 14.98
CA PHE A 242 -5.10 -7.29 13.76
C PHE A 242 -5.19 -6.41 12.53
N VAL A 243 -4.74 -6.98 11.41
CA VAL A 243 -4.75 -6.33 10.09
C VAL A 243 -6.12 -6.54 9.46
N LEU A 244 -6.74 -5.45 9.00
CA LEU A 244 -7.99 -5.53 8.26
C LEU A 244 -7.76 -5.83 6.77
N PRO A 245 -8.58 -6.68 6.13
CA PRO A 245 -8.56 -6.85 4.69
C PRO A 245 -8.91 -5.54 3.95
N SER A 246 -8.43 -5.42 2.71
CA SER A 246 -8.81 -4.29 1.85
C SER A 246 -10.28 -4.42 1.41
N GLY A 247 -11.11 -3.45 1.77
CA GLY A 247 -12.57 -3.42 1.47
C GLY A 247 -13.34 -2.69 2.57
N SER A 248 -14.64 -2.46 2.40
CA SER A 248 -15.52 -1.98 3.47
C SER A 248 -15.96 -3.12 4.41
N HIS A 249 -16.17 -4.32 3.86
CA HIS A 249 -16.51 -5.50 4.65
C HIS A 249 -15.27 -6.18 5.26
N HIS A 250 -15.30 -6.40 6.57
CA HIS A 250 -14.20 -6.92 7.38
C HIS A 250 -14.55 -8.24 8.11
N PRO A 251 -14.40 -9.40 7.45
CA PRO A 251 -14.79 -10.69 8.03
C PRO A 251 -13.95 -11.10 9.25
N GLU A 252 -12.80 -10.45 9.48
CA GLU A 252 -11.91 -10.76 10.60
C GLU A 252 -12.58 -10.52 11.97
N TYR A 253 -13.48 -9.54 12.11
CA TYR A 253 -14.17 -9.35 13.38
C TYR A 253 -15.00 -10.58 13.79
N ALA A 254 -15.70 -11.20 12.85
CA ALA A 254 -16.53 -12.39 13.11
C ALA A 254 -15.66 -13.61 13.44
N LYS A 255 -14.54 -13.77 12.74
CA LYS A 255 -13.56 -14.84 12.99
C LYS A 255 -12.92 -14.73 14.36
N HIS A 256 -12.40 -13.55 14.70
CA HIS A 256 -11.82 -13.30 16.01
C HIS A 256 -12.87 -13.48 17.12
N LEU A 257 -14.12 -13.05 16.92
CA LEU A 257 -15.20 -13.28 17.89
C LEU A 257 -15.45 -14.77 18.11
N ALA A 258 -15.55 -15.57 17.03
CA ALA A 258 -15.79 -17.01 17.14
C ALA A 258 -14.68 -17.73 17.92
N VAL A 259 -13.41 -17.43 17.63
CA VAL A 259 -12.25 -18.01 18.32
C VAL A 259 -12.26 -17.63 19.81
N GLN A 260 -12.50 -16.36 20.13
CA GLN A 260 -12.55 -15.89 21.52
C GLN A 260 -13.69 -16.54 22.29
N LEU A 261 -14.87 -16.62 21.69
CA LEU A 261 -16.07 -17.16 22.30
C LEU A 261 -15.91 -18.65 22.63
N ASP A 262 -15.41 -19.44 21.67
CA ASP A 262 -15.15 -20.86 21.87
C ASP A 262 -13.99 -21.11 22.86
N GLY A 263 -12.89 -20.35 22.75
CA GLY A 263 -11.75 -20.47 23.66
C GLY A 263 -12.12 -20.12 25.11
N LEU A 264 -12.92 -19.06 25.30
CA LEU A 264 -13.42 -18.68 26.62
C LEU A 264 -14.33 -19.76 27.21
N LYS A 265 -15.23 -20.35 26.42
CA LYS A 265 -16.07 -21.47 26.87
C LYS A 265 -15.20 -22.65 27.32
N GLN A 266 -14.30 -23.11 26.46
CA GLN A 266 -13.43 -24.26 26.74
C GLN A 266 -12.57 -24.05 28.00
N PHE A 267 -12.10 -22.82 28.23
CA PHE A 267 -11.32 -22.48 29.41
C PHE A 267 -12.19 -22.29 30.66
N ALA A 268 -13.20 -21.41 30.61
CA ALA A 268 -13.90 -20.92 31.80
C ALA A 268 -14.89 -21.94 32.36
N PHE A 269 -15.62 -22.67 31.51
CA PHE A 269 -16.74 -23.49 31.97
C PHE A 269 -16.30 -24.62 32.91
N PRO A 270 -15.20 -25.35 32.66
CA PRO A 270 -14.68 -26.34 33.61
C PRO A 270 -14.39 -25.76 35.00
N PHE A 271 -13.75 -24.59 35.06
CA PHE A 271 -13.42 -23.95 36.34
C PHE A 271 -14.65 -23.44 37.07
N LEU A 272 -15.56 -22.78 36.35
CA LEU A 272 -16.77 -22.20 36.92
C LEU A 272 -17.72 -23.28 37.43
N LYS A 273 -17.87 -24.39 36.72
CA LYS A 273 -18.64 -25.56 37.20
C LYS A 273 -18.04 -26.12 38.49
N ARG A 274 -16.71 -26.28 38.54
CA ARG A 274 -16.00 -26.76 39.73
C ARG A 274 -16.25 -25.82 40.91
N TYR A 275 -15.97 -24.53 40.75
CA TYR A 275 -16.14 -23.56 41.83
C TYR A 275 -17.61 -23.41 42.26
N ALA A 276 -18.57 -23.44 41.33
CA ALA A 276 -19.99 -23.41 41.66
C ALA A 276 -20.41 -24.64 42.47
N SER A 277 -19.90 -25.82 42.14
CA SER A 277 -20.18 -27.05 42.89
C SER A 277 -19.57 -27.05 44.29
N GLU A 278 -18.32 -26.60 44.42
CA GLU A 278 -17.60 -26.52 45.71
C GLU A 278 -18.24 -25.49 46.67
N ASN A 279 -18.91 -24.47 46.14
CA ASN A 279 -19.53 -23.38 46.91
C ASN A 279 -21.07 -23.43 46.93
N HIS A 280 -21.68 -24.52 46.45
CA HIS A 280 -23.14 -24.72 46.42
C HIS A 280 -23.95 -23.65 45.66
N TYR A 281 -23.41 -23.14 44.55
CA TYR A 281 -24.12 -22.22 43.65
C TYR A 281 -24.95 -22.99 42.60
N GLU A 282 -26.02 -23.65 43.06
CA GLU A 282 -26.85 -24.53 42.22
C GLU A 282 -27.54 -23.78 41.07
N SER A 283 -28.17 -22.64 41.35
CA SER A 283 -28.81 -21.79 40.33
C SER A 283 -27.82 -21.29 39.27
N TYR A 284 -26.58 -20.98 39.66
CA TYR A 284 -25.53 -20.62 38.70
C TYR A 284 -25.12 -21.82 37.83
N SER A 285 -25.02 -23.00 38.43
CA SER A 285 -24.65 -24.22 37.72
C SER A 285 -25.68 -24.60 36.66
N GLU A 286 -26.98 -24.42 36.93
CA GLU A 286 -28.06 -24.64 35.97
C GLU A 286 -28.02 -23.66 34.81
N THR A 287 -27.88 -22.36 35.10
CA THR A 287 -27.78 -21.32 34.07
C THR A 287 -26.56 -21.50 33.18
N LEU A 288 -25.40 -21.86 33.75
CA LEU A 288 -24.19 -22.16 32.98
C LEU A 288 -24.35 -23.38 32.08
N LYS A 289 -25.01 -24.46 32.55
CA LYS A 289 -25.31 -25.65 31.72
C LYS A 289 -26.27 -25.32 30.58
N HIS A 290 -27.28 -24.49 30.85
CA HIS A 290 -28.21 -24.04 29.81
C HIS A 290 -27.50 -23.22 28.74
N LEU A 291 -26.62 -22.30 29.14
CA LEU A 291 -25.78 -21.55 28.21
C LEU A 291 -24.90 -22.50 27.38
N GLU A 292 -24.22 -23.46 28.02
CA GLU A 292 -23.36 -24.43 27.33
C GLU A 292 -24.08 -25.24 26.26
N SER A 293 -25.34 -25.61 26.49
CA SER A 293 -26.13 -26.37 25.51
C SER A 293 -26.43 -25.61 24.22
N LYS A 294 -26.34 -24.27 24.25
CA LYS A 294 -26.58 -23.41 23.08
C LYS A 294 -25.33 -23.20 22.24
N PHE A 295 -24.13 -23.55 22.72
CA PHE A 295 -22.89 -23.31 21.99
C PHE A 295 -22.71 -24.32 20.84
N PRO A 296 -22.63 -23.86 19.59
CA PRO A 296 -22.25 -24.73 18.49
C PRO A 296 -20.78 -25.15 18.61
N LYS A 297 -20.46 -26.29 17.99
CA LYS A 297 -19.08 -26.82 17.92
C LYS A 297 -18.38 -26.47 16.60
N GLN A 298 -19.16 -26.30 15.54
CA GLN A 298 -18.67 -25.98 14.21
C GLN A 298 -18.46 -24.49 14.03
N THR A 299 -17.36 -24.13 13.36
CA THR A 299 -16.97 -22.73 13.14
C THR A 299 -18.00 -21.94 12.32
N GLU A 300 -18.64 -22.55 11.32
CA GLU A 300 -19.66 -21.88 10.51
C GLU A 300 -20.92 -21.51 11.32
N GLU A 301 -21.33 -22.38 12.24
CA GLU A 301 -22.46 -22.12 13.12
C GLU A 301 -22.12 -21.06 14.17
N LEU A 302 -20.87 -21.04 14.66
CA LEU A 302 -20.36 -20.00 15.55
C LEU A 302 -20.41 -18.60 14.92
N TYR A 303 -20.20 -18.46 13.60
CA TYR A 303 -20.36 -17.16 12.94
C TYR A 303 -21.81 -16.65 13.00
N LYS A 304 -22.79 -17.54 12.85
CA LYS A 304 -24.21 -17.18 12.79
C LYS A 304 -24.82 -16.98 14.17
N GLN A 305 -24.50 -17.86 15.12
CA GLN A 305 -25.13 -17.88 16.43
C GLN A 305 -24.28 -17.20 17.50
N GLY A 306 -22.96 -17.13 17.31
CA GLY A 306 -22.01 -16.57 18.28
C GLY A 306 -22.35 -15.14 18.73
N PRO A 307 -22.62 -14.19 17.82
CA PRO A 307 -23.00 -12.83 18.19
C PRO A 307 -24.25 -12.76 19.08
N LEU A 308 -25.21 -13.66 18.88
CA LEU A 308 -26.46 -13.72 19.65
C LEU A 308 -26.23 -14.24 21.09
N LEU A 309 -25.16 -15.00 21.33
CA LEU A 309 -24.81 -15.55 22.64
C LEU A 309 -24.05 -14.54 23.51
N ILE A 310 -23.44 -13.50 22.93
CA ILE A 310 -22.57 -12.56 23.64
C ILE A 310 -23.24 -11.91 24.87
N PRO A 311 -24.48 -11.38 24.79
CA PRO A 311 -25.12 -10.76 25.96
C PRO A 311 -25.30 -11.75 27.13
N GLU A 312 -25.70 -12.98 26.83
CA GLU A 312 -25.90 -14.04 27.83
C GLU A 312 -24.55 -14.48 28.44
N VAL A 313 -23.51 -14.59 27.62
CA VAL A 313 -22.13 -14.91 28.06
C VAL A 313 -21.57 -13.82 28.96
N LEU A 314 -21.68 -12.54 28.56
CA LEU A 314 -21.22 -11.40 29.36
C LEU A 314 -21.94 -11.37 30.72
N GLN A 315 -23.24 -11.61 30.74
CA GLN A 315 -24.03 -11.63 31.97
C GLN A 315 -23.65 -12.81 32.89
N ILE A 316 -23.58 -14.04 32.37
CA ILE A 316 -23.37 -15.24 33.19
C ILE A 316 -21.91 -15.31 33.67
N LEU A 317 -20.93 -15.06 32.81
CA LEU A 317 -19.53 -15.13 33.21
C LEU A 317 -19.09 -13.89 34.01
N GLY A 318 -19.61 -12.71 33.67
CA GLY A 318 -19.28 -11.45 34.36
C GLY A 318 -19.81 -11.37 35.79
N ASN A 319 -20.94 -12.02 36.09
CA ASN A 319 -21.57 -11.98 37.42
C ASN A 319 -21.12 -13.10 38.37
N PHE A 320 -20.15 -13.93 37.98
CA PHE A 320 -19.66 -14.98 38.87
C PHE A 320 -18.98 -14.37 40.11
N PRO A 321 -19.33 -14.80 41.35
CA PRO A 321 -18.86 -14.15 42.57
C PRO A 321 -17.44 -14.57 42.96
N PHE A 322 -16.44 -14.24 42.13
CA PHE A 322 -15.03 -14.54 42.38
C PHE A 322 -14.50 -13.96 43.69
N ASP A 323 -15.09 -12.87 44.20
CA ASP A 323 -14.65 -12.20 45.43
C ASP A 323 -14.87 -13.06 46.69
N LYS A 324 -15.66 -14.14 46.57
CA LYS A 324 -15.86 -15.14 47.63
C LYS A 324 -14.83 -16.27 47.59
N LEU A 325 -13.98 -16.32 46.56
CA LEU A 325 -12.95 -17.34 46.39
C LEU A 325 -11.59 -16.79 46.82
N ASN A 326 -10.80 -17.64 47.49
CA ASN A 326 -9.44 -17.31 47.89
C ASN A 326 -8.43 -18.10 47.06
N GLY A 327 -7.30 -17.47 46.72
CA GLY A 327 -6.13 -18.13 46.13
C GLY A 327 -5.77 -17.67 44.71
N ASP A 328 -4.49 -17.76 44.39
CA ASP A 328 -3.89 -17.25 43.15
C ASP A 328 -4.52 -17.87 41.88
N GLU A 329 -5.02 -19.10 41.96
CA GLU A 329 -5.70 -19.76 40.84
C GLU A 329 -7.01 -19.05 40.47
N ALA A 330 -7.84 -18.74 41.48
CA ALA A 330 -9.12 -18.07 41.28
C ALA A 330 -8.92 -16.65 40.73
N THR A 331 -7.95 -15.89 41.27
CA THR A 331 -7.59 -14.57 40.75
C THR A 331 -7.10 -14.62 39.30
N ARG A 332 -6.24 -15.59 38.96
CA ARG A 332 -5.76 -15.78 37.58
C ARG A 332 -6.91 -16.09 36.61
N ILE A 333 -7.82 -16.98 37.01
CA ILE A 333 -8.98 -17.37 36.19
C ILE A 333 -9.92 -16.17 36.02
N LYS A 334 -10.22 -15.43 37.10
CA LYS A 334 -11.01 -14.19 37.07
C LYS A 334 -10.44 -13.22 36.04
N ASN A 335 -9.15 -12.91 36.12
CA ASN A 335 -8.49 -11.97 35.21
C ASN A 335 -8.55 -12.45 33.76
N SER A 336 -8.26 -13.74 33.51
CA SER A 336 -8.29 -14.32 32.16
C SER A 336 -9.69 -14.28 31.53
N ILE A 337 -10.73 -14.51 32.34
CA ILE A 337 -12.13 -14.39 31.90
C ILE A 337 -12.45 -12.93 31.61
N GLN A 338 -12.13 -12.01 32.54
CA GLN A 338 -12.43 -10.58 32.37
C GLN A 338 -11.76 -10.00 31.12
N ASP A 339 -10.49 -10.31 30.86
CA ASP A 339 -9.76 -9.85 29.67
C ASP A 339 -10.47 -10.28 28.38
N SER A 340 -10.94 -11.53 28.31
CA SER A 340 -11.66 -12.05 27.15
C SER A 340 -13.08 -11.50 27.02
N LEU A 341 -13.79 -11.26 28.13
CA LEU A 341 -15.10 -10.58 28.09
C LEU A 341 -14.98 -9.16 27.53
N ILE A 342 -13.93 -8.41 27.89
CA ILE A 342 -13.67 -7.07 27.33
C ILE A 342 -13.42 -7.15 25.82
N ILE A 343 -12.62 -8.13 25.37
CA ILE A 343 -12.36 -8.37 23.95
C ILE A 343 -13.67 -8.70 23.21
N LEU A 344 -14.46 -9.64 23.71
CA LEU A 344 -15.74 -10.04 23.13
C LEU A 344 -16.72 -8.87 23.03
N GLN A 345 -16.81 -8.04 24.06
CA GLN A 345 -17.65 -6.85 24.05
C GLN A 345 -17.24 -5.86 22.95
N LYS A 346 -15.94 -5.62 22.77
CA LYS A 346 -15.44 -4.74 21.72
C LYS A 346 -15.63 -5.33 20.32
N LEU A 347 -15.34 -6.61 20.12
CA LEU A 347 -15.56 -7.29 18.84
C LEU A 347 -17.04 -7.29 18.45
N SER A 348 -17.94 -7.55 19.39
CA SER A 348 -19.38 -7.49 19.16
C SER A 348 -19.83 -6.09 18.74
N ARG A 349 -19.24 -5.03 19.31
CA ARG A 349 -19.54 -3.66 18.93
C ARG A 349 -19.07 -3.36 17.49
N PHE A 350 -17.83 -3.73 17.16
CA PHE A 350 -17.30 -3.54 15.80
C PHE A 350 -18.14 -4.28 14.75
N LEU A 351 -18.59 -5.51 15.04
CA LEU A 351 -19.49 -6.24 14.16
C LEU A 351 -20.82 -5.51 13.95
N SER A 352 -21.44 -5.01 15.01
CA SER A 352 -22.70 -4.26 14.89
C SER A 352 -22.55 -2.90 14.20
N GLU A 353 -21.35 -2.30 14.22
CA GLU A 353 -21.05 -1.09 13.45
C GLU A 353 -20.87 -1.45 11.97
N GLN A 354 -20.10 -2.49 11.67
CA GLN A 354 -19.89 -2.98 10.32
C GLN A 354 -21.17 -3.49 9.64
N GLU A 355 -22.04 -4.21 10.35
CA GLU A 355 -23.35 -4.65 9.83
C GLU A 355 -24.23 -3.47 9.38
N LYS A 356 -24.08 -2.30 10.01
CA LYS A 356 -24.79 -1.09 9.59
C LYS A 356 -24.16 -0.47 8.37
N GLU A 357 -22.83 -0.38 8.34
CA GLU A 357 -22.08 0.13 7.19
C GLU A 357 -22.34 -0.74 5.94
N ASP A 358 -22.27 -2.06 6.07
CA ASP A 358 -22.57 -3.02 5.00
C ASP A 358 -24.02 -2.83 4.48
N ALA A 359 -25.00 -2.65 5.37
CA ALA A 359 -26.39 -2.41 4.98
C ALA A 359 -26.60 -1.06 4.27
N GLU A 360 -25.84 -0.02 4.65
CA GLU A 360 -25.84 1.28 3.97
C GLU A 360 -25.18 1.19 2.59
N ASP A 361 -24.06 0.47 2.47
CA ASP A 361 -23.36 0.20 1.21
C ASP A 361 -24.23 -0.60 0.22
N GLU A 362 -24.94 -1.63 0.70
CA GLU A 362 -25.89 -2.40 -0.10
C GLU A 362 -27.05 -1.53 -0.59
N LEU A 363 -27.59 -0.66 0.27
CA LEU A 363 -28.64 0.29 -0.09
C LEU A 363 -28.14 1.27 -1.16
N PHE A 364 -26.93 1.80 -1.01
CA PHE A 364 -26.34 2.72 -1.98
C PHE A 364 -26.09 2.03 -3.33
N SER A 365 -25.61 0.79 -3.31
CA SER A 365 -25.42 -0.04 -4.50
C SER A 365 -26.74 -0.28 -5.25
N LEU A 366 -27.83 -0.53 -4.50
CA LEU A 366 -29.16 -0.64 -5.09
C LEU A 366 -29.61 0.70 -5.71
N ILE A 367 -29.41 1.83 -5.03
CA ILE A 367 -29.73 3.16 -5.57
C ILE A 367 -28.97 3.40 -6.87
N GLN A 368 -27.69 3.05 -6.93
CA GLN A 368 -26.90 3.19 -8.15
C GLN A 368 -27.43 2.30 -9.28
N LEU A 369 -27.81 1.06 -9.00
CA LEU A 369 -28.42 0.17 -9.99
C LEU A 369 -29.76 0.71 -10.51
N LEU A 370 -30.59 1.25 -9.63
CA LEU A 370 -31.86 1.89 -10.01
C LEU A 370 -31.61 3.17 -10.84
N SER A 371 -30.57 3.93 -10.50
CA SER A 371 -30.14 5.12 -11.26
C SER A 371 -29.75 4.75 -12.69
N THR A 372 -28.90 3.74 -12.86
CA THR A 372 -28.52 3.22 -14.19
C THR A 372 -29.74 2.73 -14.96
N LYS A 373 -30.66 2.00 -14.30
CA LYS A 373 -31.91 1.53 -14.91
C LYS A 373 -32.80 2.67 -15.41
N ILE A 374 -32.86 3.79 -14.68
CA ILE A 374 -33.59 5.00 -15.09
C ILE A 374 -32.90 5.64 -16.31
N GLU A 375 -31.59 5.84 -16.26
CA GLU A 375 -30.82 6.46 -17.35
C GLU A 375 -30.90 5.66 -18.65
N GLU A 376 -30.64 4.35 -18.58
CA GLU A 376 -30.68 3.47 -19.76
C GLU A 376 -32.07 3.38 -20.35
N ASN A 377 -33.12 3.23 -19.52
CA ASN A 377 -34.49 3.20 -20.03
C ASN A 377 -34.85 4.54 -20.67
N THR A 378 -34.52 5.66 -20.02
CA THR A 378 -34.82 7.00 -20.57
C THR A 378 -34.08 7.22 -21.88
N LYS A 379 -32.79 6.87 -21.98
CA LYS A 379 -31.99 7.03 -23.21
C LYS A 379 -32.48 6.14 -24.35
N ASN A 380 -32.74 4.86 -24.07
CA ASN A 380 -32.98 3.86 -25.11
C ASN A 380 -34.45 3.79 -25.56
N THR A 381 -35.40 3.96 -24.63
CA THR A 381 -36.83 3.80 -24.95
C THR A 381 -37.57 5.12 -24.99
N LEU A 382 -36.99 6.20 -24.43
CA LEU A 382 -37.66 7.50 -24.27
C LEU A 382 -39.02 7.33 -23.59
N THR A 383 -39.09 6.53 -22.52
CA THR A 383 -40.30 6.31 -21.72
C THR A 383 -40.05 6.48 -20.22
N LEU A 384 -41.13 6.55 -19.43
CA LEU A 384 -41.06 6.58 -17.98
C LEU A 384 -40.60 5.25 -17.41
N THR A 385 -39.68 5.30 -16.46
CA THR A 385 -39.25 4.14 -15.70
C THR A 385 -40.20 3.94 -14.52
N LYS A 386 -40.88 2.80 -14.48
CA LYS A 386 -41.77 2.40 -13.38
C LYS A 386 -41.05 1.46 -12.41
N LEU A 387 -40.78 1.91 -11.19
CA LEU A 387 -40.07 1.15 -10.16
C LEU A 387 -41.01 0.76 -9.02
N ASN A 388 -41.21 -0.54 -8.81
CA ASN A 388 -41.94 -1.06 -7.64
C ASN A 388 -41.02 -1.20 -6.44
N LEU A 389 -41.02 -0.20 -5.57
CA LEU A 389 -40.04 -0.06 -4.49
C LEU A 389 -40.07 -1.25 -3.53
N TYR A 390 -41.25 -1.79 -3.19
CA TYR A 390 -41.35 -3.01 -2.36
C TYR A 390 -40.73 -4.24 -3.02
N SER A 391 -40.74 -4.32 -4.35
CA SER A 391 -40.06 -5.41 -5.06
C SER A 391 -38.56 -5.20 -5.17
N GLU A 392 -38.11 -3.96 -5.38
CA GLU A 392 -36.68 -3.63 -5.53
C GLU A 392 -35.93 -3.82 -4.20
N ILE A 393 -36.51 -3.41 -3.06
CA ILE A 393 -35.87 -3.58 -1.73
C ILE A 393 -35.86 -5.03 -1.21
N LYS A 394 -36.55 -5.98 -1.86
CA LYS A 394 -36.50 -7.40 -1.44
C LYS A 394 -35.08 -7.96 -1.49
N THR A 395 -34.25 -7.39 -2.38
CA THR A 395 -32.83 -7.74 -2.52
C THR A 395 -32.01 -7.46 -1.26
N LEU A 396 -32.44 -6.50 -0.42
CA LEU A 396 -31.75 -6.07 0.80
C LEU A 396 -32.07 -6.93 2.05
N ASN A 397 -32.91 -7.97 1.92
CA ASN A 397 -33.25 -8.89 3.02
C ASN A 397 -33.71 -8.24 4.35
N LEU A 398 -34.31 -7.04 4.30
CA LEU A 398 -34.72 -6.27 5.48
C LEU A 398 -35.84 -6.99 6.26
N LYS A 399 -35.63 -7.18 7.56
CA LYS A 399 -36.54 -7.96 8.43
C LYS A 399 -37.67 -7.11 9.02
N SER A 400 -37.41 -5.85 9.35
CA SER A 400 -38.39 -4.99 10.02
C SER A 400 -39.11 -4.04 9.04
N ASP A 401 -40.39 -3.76 9.29
CA ASP A 401 -41.16 -2.83 8.45
C ASP A 401 -40.72 -1.37 8.62
N SER A 402 -40.05 -1.05 9.73
CA SER A 402 -39.44 0.28 9.94
C SER A 402 -38.18 0.46 9.10
N GLU A 403 -37.33 -0.56 8.97
CA GLU A 403 -36.17 -0.58 8.07
C GLU A 403 -36.61 -0.45 6.62
N LYS A 404 -37.62 -1.23 6.20
CA LYS A 404 -38.16 -1.15 4.82
C LYS A 404 -38.63 0.26 4.49
N LYS A 405 -39.38 0.91 5.39
CA LYS A 405 -39.84 2.29 5.19
C LYS A 405 -38.67 3.27 5.05
N LYS A 406 -37.68 3.19 5.96
CA LYS A 406 -36.48 4.05 5.90
C LYS A 406 -35.67 3.86 4.61
N ALA A 407 -35.49 2.61 4.18
CA ALA A 407 -34.80 2.31 2.94
C ALA A 407 -35.52 2.91 1.73
N ILE A 408 -36.85 2.74 1.67
CA ILE A 408 -37.67 3.34 0.60
C ILE A 408 -37.59 4.86 0.63
N ASP A 409 -37.77 5.50 1.79
CA ASP A 409 -37.71 6.96 1.91
C ASP A 409 -36.33 7.49 1.45
N THR A 410 -35.26 6.75 1.74
CA THR A 410 -33.89 7.09 1.31
C THR A 410 -33.71 6.94 -0.20
N ILE A 411 -34.23 5.86 -0.80
CA ILE A 411 -34.23 5.66 -2.26
C ILE A 411 -35.00 6.78 -2.96
N VAL A 412 -36.23 7.05 -2.52
CA VAL A 412 -37.08 8.10 -3.12
C VAL A 412 -36.40 9.45 -3.02
N LYS A 413 -35.87 9.81 -1.86
CA LYS A 413 -35.17 11.08 -1.66
C LYS A 413 -33.96 11.21 -2.59
N THR A 414 -33.08 10.21 -2.60
CA THR A 414 -31.82 10.26 -3.38
C THR A 414 -32.08 10.30 -4.89
N LEU A 415 -33.04 9.50 -5.37
CA LEU A 415 -33.41 9.50 -6.79
C LEU A 415 -34.14 10.79 -7.20
N SER A 416 -35.06 11.29 -6.37
CA SER A 416 -35.75 12.57 -6.63
C SER A 416 -34.81 13.77 -6.58
N ASP A 417 -33.67 13.65 -5.90
CA ASP A 417 -32.65 14.68 -5.91
C ASP A 417 -31.88 14.76 -7.25
N THR A 418 -31.91 13.71 -8.07
CA THR A 418 -31.13 13.64 -9.32
C THR A 418 -32.02 13.62 -10.57
N TYR A 419 -33.16 12.94 -10.49
CA TYR A 419 -34.05 12.62 -11.59
C TYR A 419 -35.44 13.24 -11.43
N GLY A 420 -36.20 13.28 -12.53
CA GLY A 420 -37.61 13.66 -12.51
C GLY A 420 -38.46 12.53 -11.95
N CYS A 421 -38.88 12.65 -10.68
CA CYS A 421 -39.56 11.59 -9.95
C CYS A 421 -40.98 11.97 -9.49
N LEU A 422 -41.90 11.00 -9.51
CA LEU A 422 -43.19 11.07 -8.85
C LEU A 422 -43.44 9.79 -8.04
N GLU A 423 -43.64 9.97 -6.73
CA GLU A 423 -43.97 8.90 -5.80
C GLU A 423 -45.50 8.71 -5.73
N MET A 424 -45.96 7.46 -5.86
CA MET A 424 -47.36 7.06 -5.66
C MET A 424 -47.44 5.96 -4.61
N LYS A 425 -48.13 6.23 -3.51
CA LYS A 425 -48.19 5.34 -2.33
C LYS A 425 -49.62 5.00 -1.96
N GLU A 426 -49.91 3.70 -1.87
CA GLU A 426 -51.14 3.11 -1.33
C GLU A 426 -50.79 2.00 -0.32
N GLU A 427 -51.77 1.44 0.39
CA GLU A 427 -51.55 0.45 1.46
C GLU A 427 -50.73 -0.78 1.00
N ASN A 428 -50.91 -1.22 -0.25
CA ASN A 428 -50.28 -2.44 -0.79
C ASN A 428 -49.26 -2.17 -1.91
N PHE A 429 -49.00 -0.91 -2.25
CA PHE A 429 -48.20 -0.57 -3.43
C PHE A 429 -47.43 0.73 -3.24
N HIS A 430 -46.14 0.70 -3.63
CA HIS A 430 -45.26 1.86 -3.56
C HIS A 430 -44.53 2.05 -4.90
N VAL A 431 -45.19 2.87 -5.72
CA VAL A 431 -44.84 3.45 -7.03
C VAL A 431 -43.72 4.47 -7.03
N LEU A 432 -42.56 4.27 -7.65
CA LEU A 432 -41.77 5.43 -8.11
C LEU A 432 -41.75 5.48 -9.64
N PHE A 433 -42.29 6.55 -10.20
CA PHE A 433 -42.14 6.89 -11.61
C PHE A 433 -40.95 7.83 -11.75
N ALA A 434 -39.98 7.48 -12.58
CA ALA A 434 -38.75 8.24 -12.73
C ALA A 434 -38.30 8.35 -14.19
N LEU A 435 -37.66 9.47 -14.53
CA LEU A 435 -37.00 9.69 -15.82
C LEU A 435 -35.76 10.57 -15.66
N ASP A 436 -34.83 10.47 -16.61
CA ASP A 436 -33.75 11.45 -16.73
C ASP A 436 -34.30 12.78 -17.24
N GLN A 437 -34.20 13.82 -16.40
CA GLN A 437 -34.68 15.17 -16.69
C GLN A 437 -33.99 15.81 -17.91
N LYS A 438 -32.81 15.30 -18.32
CA LYS A 438 -32.13 15.73 -19.55
C LYS A 438 -32.92 15.41 -20.83
N LEU A 439 -33.82 14.43 -20.79
CA LEU A 439 -34.59 13.94 -21.94
C LEU A 439 -36.11 14.15 -21.80
N LEU A 440 -36.55 14.96 -20.83
CA LEU A 440 -37.95 15.13 -20.46
C LEU A 440 -38.86 15.41 -21.68
N SER A 441 -38.50 16.39 -22.52
CA SER A 441 -39.29 16.77 -23.70
C SER A 441 -39.38 15.62 -24.72
N LYS A 442 -38.29 14.86 -24.93
CA LYS A 442 -38.28 13.73 -25.86
C LYS A 442 -39.13 12.57 -25.34
N VAL A 443 -39.11 12.32 -24.04
CA VAL A 443 -39.97 11.33 -23.37
C VAL A 443 -41.44 11.73 -23.54
N GLU A 444 -41.80 12.98 -23.28
CA GLU A 444 -43.19 13.46 -23.43
C GLU A 444 -43.70 13.33 -24.87
N GLU A 445 -42.89 13.69 -25.86
CA GLU A 445 -43.25 13.54 -27.28
C GLU A 445 -43.48 12.07 -27.66
N ASN A 446 -42.62 11.17 -27.18
CA ASN A 446 -42.74 9.74 -27.46
C ASN A 446 -43.96 9.12 -26.75
N THR A 447 -44.15 9.42 -25.47
CA THR A 447 -45.32 8.98 -24.70
C THR A 447 -46.63 9.49 -25.32
N PHE A 448 -46.66 10.73 -25.85
CA PHE A 448 -47.84 11.25 -26.55
C PHE A 448 -48.13 10.52 -27.88
N LYS A 449 -47.09 10.08 -28.60
CA LYS A 449 -47.25 9.25 -29.80
C LYS A 449 -47.79 7.87 -29.43
N LEU A 450 -47.20 7.21 -28.43
CA LEU A 450 -47.57 5.86 -27.98
C LEU A 450 -48.97 5.81 -27.36
N ALA A 451 -49.40 6.86 -26.65
CA ALA A 451 -50.72 6.96 -26.04
C ALA A 451 -51.88 6.95 -27.05
N LYS A 452 -51.62 7.23 -28.35
CA LYS A 452 -52.63 7.12 -29.41
C LYS A 452 -52.96 5.67 -29.76
N THR A 453 -52.02 4.76 -29.53
CA THR A 453 -52.10 3.35 -29.91
C THR A 453 -52.20 2.40 -28.72
N ASN A 454 -51.71 2.80 -27.53
CA ASN A 454 -51.76 1.99 -26.31
C ASN A 454 -52.51 2.74 -25.18
N PRO A 455 -53.65 2.21 -24.69
CA PRO A 455 -54.43 2.84 -23.63
C PRO A 455 -53.72 2.85 -22.26
N GLU A 456 -52.78 1.95 -22.00
CA GLU A 456 -52.04 1.93 -20.71
C GLU A 456 -51.07 3.11 -20.59
N VAL A 457 -50.39 3.47 -21.70
CA VAL A 457 -49.44 4.60 -21.78
C VAL A 457 -50.16 5.95 -21.67
N ARG A 458 -51.45 5.99 -22.01
CA ARG A 458 -52.28 7.21 -21.83
C ARG A 458 -52.39 7.63 -20.36
N ASN A 459 -52.29 6.67 -19.43
CA ASN A 459 -52.33 6.96 -17.99
C ASN A 459 -51.00 7.55 -17.47
N GLU A 460 -49.94 7.56 -18.27
CA GLU A 460 -48.63 8.11 -17.92
C GLU A 460 -48.51 9.62 -18.24
N LEU A 461 -49.36 10.15 -19.13
CA LEU A 461 -49.35 11.58 -19.49
C LEU A 461 -49.60 12.51 -18.30
N PRO A 462 -50.61 12.28 -17.42
CA PRO A 462 -50.80 13.10 -16.23
C PRO A 462 -49.64 13.00 -15.22
N ILE A 463 -48.93 11.87 -15.21
CA ILE A 463 -47.76 11.63 -14.36
C ILE A 463 -46.59 12.50 -14.84
N LEU A 464 -46.36 12.53 -16.16
CA LEU A 464 -45.34 13.39 -16.77
C LEU A 464 -45.60 14.88 -16.51
N ASP A 465 -46.85 15.33 -16.63
CA ASP A 465 -47.21 16.73 -16.33
C ASP A 465 -46.90 17.10 -14.87
N GLN A 466 -47.13 16.18 -13.93
CA GLN A 466 -46.78 16.39 -12.52
C GLN A 466 -45.26 16.41 -12.30
N ILE A 467 -44.51 15.49 -12.91
CA ILE A 467 -43.04 15.48 -12.84
C ILE A 467 -42.48 16.79 -13.38
N ARG A 468 -42.98 17.29 -14.51
CA ARG A 468 -42.61 18.57 -15.09
C ARG A 468 -42.87 19.74 -14.14
N ILE A 469 -44.00 19.75 -13.44
CA ILE A 469 -44.30 20.78 -12.43
C ILE A 469 -43.30 20.71 -11.27
N ILE A 470 -42.99 19.50 -10.79
CA ILE A 470 -42.01 19.28 -9.70
C ILE A 470 -40.63 19.81 -10.11
N LEU A 471 -40.13 19.43 -11.28
CA LEU A 471 -38.83 19.86 -11.80
C LEU A 471 -38.76 21.38 -12.00
N LYS A 472 -39.83 22.00 -12.51
CA LYS A 472 -39.92 23.46 -12.66
C LYS A 472 -39.93 24.17 -11.31
N ASN A 473 -40.64 23.65 -10.32
CA ASN A 473 -40.68 24.21 -8.97
C ASN A 473 -39.32 24.08 -8.26
N ARG A 474 -38.54 23.03 -8.59
CA ARG A 474 -37.18 22.81 -8.09
C ARG A 474 -36.13 23.71 -8.76
N SER A 475 -36.49 24.43 -9.83
CA SER A 475 -35.58 25.25 -10.65
C SER A 475 -34.39 24.45 -11.21
N ASP A 476 -34.63 23.19 -11.58
CA ASP A 476 -33.57 22.29 -12.02
C ASP A 476 -32.92 22.77 -13.33
N VAL A 477 -31.60 22.95 -13.30
CA VAL A 477 -30.85 23.56 -14.40
C VAL A 477 -30.65 22.57 -15.56
N SER A 478 -30.87 21.28 -15.33
CA SER A 478 -30.53 20.17 -16.25
C SER A 478 -31.68 19.73 -17.17
N ILE A 479 -32.85 20.36 -17.06
CA ILE A 479 -34.02 20.02 -17.89
C ILE A 479 -33.70 20.23 -19.37
N ASP A 480 -33.89 19.19 -20.18
CA ASP A 480 -33.67 19.19 -21.64
C ASP A 480 -32.26 19.62 -22.09
N LYS A 481 -31.27 19.47 -21.20
CA LYS A 481 -29.86 19.66 -21.53
C LYS A 481 -29.22 18.30 -21.78
N GLU A 482 -29.42 17.77 -22.98
CA GLU A 482 -28.60 16.67 -23.46
C GLU A 482 -27.12 17.07 -23.38
N GLU A 483 -26.32 16.30 -22.65
CA GLU A 483 -24.90 16.24 -22.94
C GLU A 483 -24.79 15.73 -24.37
N ARG A 484 -24.21 16.53 -25.26
CA ARG A 484 -23.92 16.12 -26.63
C ARG A 484 -22.98 14.91 -26.59
N THR A 485 -23.53 13.71 -26.58
CA THR A 485 -22.86 12.52 -27.04
C THR A 485 -22.83 12.61 -28.56
N ASP A 486 -21.64 12.74 -29.13
CA ASP A 486 -21.38 12.65 -30.56
C ASP A 486 -21.75 11.23 -31.04
N GLU A 487 -23.04 11.02 -31.34
CA GLU A 487 -23.51 9.88 -32.13
C GLU A 487 -23.74 10.39 -33.56
N ILE A 488 -23.09 9.70 -34.51
CA ILE A 488 -23.06 10.00 -35.93
C ILE A 488 -24.45 9.72 -36.51
N ASP A 489 -25.15 10.76 -36.96
CA ASP A 489 -26.36 10.63 -37.78
C ASP A 489 -26.00 10.00 -39.13
N GLU A 490 -26.30 8.72 -39.29
CA GLU A 490 -26.70 8.18 -40.58
C GLU A 490 -28.17 8.56 -40.79
N ASP A 491 -28.45 9.51 -41.69
CA ASP A 491 -29.42 9.20 -42.74
C ASP A 491 -29.34 10.11 -43.96
N GLY A 492 -29.49 9.44 -45.11
CA GLY A 492 -29.55 10.04 -46.43
C GLY A 492 -30.81 10.87 -46.65
N THR A 493 -30.60 11.97 -47.35
CA THR A 493 -31.58 12.87 -47.96
C THR A 493 -32.73 12.19 -48.70
N GLU A 494 -33.95 12.75 -48.57
CA GLU A 494 -34.82 13.06 -49.71
C GLU A 494 -35.77 14.26 -49.41
N GLU A 495 -36.08 15.02 -50.46
CA GLU A 495 -36.45 16.45 -50.48
C GLU A 495 -37.95 16.81 -50.25
N LYS A 496 -38.23 18.03 -49.71
CA LYS A 496 -39.01 19.18 -50.31
C LYS A 496 -39.75 20.09 -49.30
N ILE A 497 -39.17 21.30 -49.06
CA ILE A 497 -39.66 22.71 -48.98
C ILE A 497 -41.19 23.01 -48.81
N PRO A 498 -41.68 24.15 -48.21
CA PRO A 498 -41.09 25.20 -47.32
C PRO A 498 -41.94 25.55 -46.06
N SER A 499 -41.32 26.15 -45.03
CA SER A 499 -41.68 27.51 -44.55
C SER A 499 -40.96 27.89 -43.25
N THR A 500 -40.27 29.04 -43.32
CA THR A 500 -39.96 29.98 -42.23
C THR A 500 -39.67 29.41 -40.84
N LYS A 501 -38.37 29.35 -40.51
CA LYS A 501 -37.82 29.75 -39.21
C LYS A 501 -36.35 30.08 -39.39
N SER A 502 -35.95 31.23 -38.89
CA SER A 502 -34.59 31.78 -38.94
C SER A 502 -33.53 30.71 -38.67
N GLU A 503 -32.66 30.47 -39.65
CA GLU A 503 -31.43 29.71 -39.45
C GLU A 503 -30.64 30.33 -38.29
N PRO A 504 -30.09 29.53 -37.36
CA PRO A 504 -29.00 30.01 -36.53
C PRO A 504 -27.79 30.14 -37.46
N ARG A 505 -27.62 31.33 -38.06
CA ARG A 505 -26.30 31.70 -38.59
C ARG A 505 -25.35 31.64 -37.41
N ILE A 506 -24.56 30.57 -37.32
CA ILE A 506 -23.35 30.56 -36.48
C ILE A 506 -22.58 31.79 -36.95
N SER A 507 -22.62 32.86 -36.15
CA SER A 507 -21.99 34.10 -36.58
C SER A 507 -20.50 33.79 -36.66
N PHE A 508 -19.96 33.77 -37.88
CA PHE A 508 -18.54 33.51 -38.14
C PHE A 508 -17.66 34.53 -37.38
N SER A 509 -18.24 35.69 -37.09
CA SER A 509 -17.75 36.73 -36.18
C SER A 509 -17.52 36.24 -34.74
N ALA A 510 -18.42 35.44 -34.16
CA ALA A 510 -18.26 34.90 -32.80
C ALA A 510 -17.21 33.76 -32.71
N LEU A 511 -16.99 33.03 -33.82
CA LEU A 511 -15.90 32.06 -33.95
C LEU A 511 -14.55 32.74 -34.17
N GLN A 512 -14.48 33.79 -34.99
CA GLN A 512 -13.27 34.62 -35.16
C GLN A 512 -12.83 35.31 -33.87
N GLU A 513 -13.77 35.63 -32.97
CA GLU A 513 -13.47 36.29 -31.70
C GLU A 513 -12.85 35.33 -30.67
N LYS A 514 -13.06 34.01 -30.83
CA LYS A 514 -12.55 32.96 -29.93
C LYS A 514 -11.42 32.11 -30.53
N PHE A 515 -11.31 32.06 -31.86
CA PHE A 515 -10.32 31.26 -32.60
C PHE A 515 -9.66 32.09 -33.70
N HIS A 516 -8.35 31.94 -33.85
CA HIS A 516 -7.62 32.45 -35.01
C HIS A 516 -7.86 31.55 -36.23
N VAL A 517 -9.07 31.63 -36.79
CA VAL A 517 -9.58 30.77 -37.88
C VAL A 517 -8.58 30.58 -39.04
N PRO A 518 -7.86 31.61 -39.54
CA PRO A 518 -6.89 31.41 -40.61
C PRO A 518 -5.77 30.43 -40.22
N ILE A 519 -5.23 30.52 -39.00
CA ILE A 519 -4.13 29.63 -38.57
C ILE A 519 -4.65 28.19 -38.46
N GLY A 520 -5.84 27.99 -37.90
CA GLY A 520 -6.42 26.67 -37.73
C GLY A 520 -6.79 25.98 -39.04
N VAL A 521 -7.29 26.75 -40.03
CA VAL A 521 -7.61 26.23 -41.37
C VAL A 521 -6.33 25.93 -42.16
N PHE A 522 -5.30 26.79 -42.09
CA PHE A 522 -4.03 26.53 -42.76
C PHE A 522 -3.30 25.32 -42.19
N SER A 523 -3.28 25.14 -40.86
CA SER A 523 -2.64 23.99 -40.24
C SER A 523 -3.39 22.69 -40.53
N PHE A 524 -4.71 22.71 -40.54
CA PHE A 524 -5.53 21.59 -40.96
C PHE A 524 -5.25 21.18 -42.41
N LEU A 525 -5.31 22.11 -43.37
CA LEU A 525 -5.11 21.82 -44.79
C LEU A 525 -3.69 21.32 -45.06
N PHE A 526 -2.68 21.92 -44.42
CA PHE A 526 -1.30 21.48 -44.56
C PHE A 526 -1.12 20.04 -44.05
N LEU A 527 -1.60 19.74 -42.85
CA LEU A 527 -1.41 18.42 -42.25
C LEU A 527 -2.23 17.33 -42.97
N SER A 528 -3.45 17.68 -43.41
CA SER A 528 -4.29 16.79 -44.22
C SER A 528 -3.65 16.45 -45.57
N SER A 529 -3.00 17.43 -46.21
CA SER A 529 -2.26 17.19 -47.46
C SER A 529 -1.03 16.28 -47.27
N VAL A 530 -0.31 16.42 -46.15
CA VAL A 530 0.84 15.56 -45.82
C VAL A 530 0.37 14.14 -45.53
N VAL A 531 -0.70 13.98 -44.75
CA VAL A 531 -1.31 12.68 -44.45
C VAL A 531 -1.75 11.96 -45.73
N THR A 532 -2.39 12.67 -46.67
CA THR A 532 -2.85 12.05 -47.93
C THR A 532 -1.68 11.59 -48.80
N VAL A 533 -0.61 12.40 -48.90
CA VAL A 533 0.61 12.01 -49.63
C VAL A 533 1.30 10.80 -48.98
N VAL A 534 1.41 10.78 -47.65
CA VAL A 534 2.02 9.66 -46.91
C VAL A 534 1.16 8.39 -47.04
N SER A 535 -0.16 8.52 -47.00
CA SER A 535 -1.10 7.40 -47.16
C SER A 535 -1.04 6.80 -48.56
N LEU A 536 -0.93 7.64 -49.60
CA LEU A 536 -0.73 7.20 -50.99
C LEU A 536 0.62 6.48 -51.18
N LEU A 537 1.68 6.92 -50.51
CA LEU A 537 3.00 6.26 -50.54
C LEU A 537 3.02 4.90 -49.82
N ILE A 538 2.19 4.73 -48.79
CA ILE A 538 2.08 3.49 -48.01
C ILE A 538 1.06 2.52 -48.64
N GLY A 539 0.24 2.98 -49.59
CA GLY A 539 -0.73 2.16 -50.31
C GLY A 539 -1.94 1.74 -49.47
N SER A 540 -2.24 2.46 -48.39
CA SER A 540 -3.37 2.17 -47.50
C SER A 540 -4.26 3.41 -47.35
N LEU A 541 -5.54 3.24 -47.71
CA LEU A 541 -6.57 4.28 -47.66
C LEU A 541 -7.07 4.57 -46.23
N ASP A 542 -6.87 3.64 -45.30
CA ASP A 542 -7.34 3.74 -43.91
C ASP A 542 -6.66 4.88 -43.13
N TYR A 543 -5.42 5.23 -43.52
CA TYR A 543 -4.68 6.34 -42.94
C TYR A 543 -5.18 7.73 -43.38
N ILE A 544 -5.96 7.81 -44.46
CA ILE A 544 -6.53 9.06 -44.93
C ILE A 544 -7.64 9.51 -43.97
N GLY A 545 -8.55 8.61 -43.60
CA GLY A 545 -9.67 8.93 -42.69
C GLY A 545 -9.18 9.31 -41.30
N SER A 546 -8.32 8.48 -40.70
CA SER A 546 -7.76 8.73 -39.37
C SER A 546 -6.85 9.97 -39.34
N GLY A 547 -5.99 10.17 -40.35
CA GLY A 547 -5.11 11.33 -40.38
C GLY A 547 -5.81 12.65 -40.74
N PHE A 548 -6.95 12.61 -41.44
CA PHE A 548 -7.80 13.80 -41.63
C PHE A 548 -8.38 14.29 -40.30
N LEU A 549 -8.89 13.37 -39.46
CA LEU A 549 -9.41 13.70 -38.13
C LEU A 549 -8.31 14.28 -37.23
N ILE A 550 -7.12 13.67 -37.21
CA ILE A 550 -5.98 14.20 -36.45
C ILE A 550 -5.60 15.61 -36.93
N SER A 551 -5.60 15.84 -38.24
CA SER A 551 -5.32 17.15 -38.83
C SER A 551 -6.35 18.20 -38.42
N PHE A 552 -7.63 17.82 -38.32
CA PHE A 552 -8.72 18.71 -37.91
C PHE A 552 -8.58 19.13 -36.45
N PHE A 553 -8.31 18.19 -35.53
CA PHE A 553 -8.10 18.51 -34.11
C PHE A 553 -6.85 19.38 -33.89
N VAL A 554 -5.75 19.08 -34.58
CA VAL A 554 -4.54 19.92 -34.53
C VAL A 554 -4.82 21.34 -35.06
N GLY A 555 -5.65 21.45 -36.11
CA GLY A 555 -6.16 22.72 -36.63
C GLY A 555 -6.92 23.53 -35.59
N LEU A 556 -7.87 22.91 -34.88
CA LEU A 556 -8.65 23.56 -33.83
C LEU A 556 -7.78 24.01 -32.64
N ILE A 557 -6.85 23.17 -32.19
CA ILE A 557 -5.95 23.49 -31.07
C ILE A 557 -5.04 24.68 -31.42
N LEU A 558 -4.44 24.70 -32.60
CA LEU A 558 -3.60 25.80 -33.05
C LEU A 558 -4.41 27.08 -33.27
N GLY A 559 -5.64 26.96 -33.80
CA GLY A 559 -6.57 28.07 -33.93
C GLY A 559 -6.96 28.68 -32.58
N TYR A 560 -7.13 27.86 -31.55
CA TYR A 560 -7.43 28.30 -30.19
C TYR A 560 -6.24 29.01 -29.53
N LEU A 561 -5.05 28.42 -29.62
CA LEU A 561 -3.85 28.93 -28.95
C LEU A 561 -3.37 30.29 -29.48
N TYR A 562 -3.69 30.64 -30.73
CA TYR A 562 -3.28 31.90 -31.36
C TYR A 562 -4.35 33.01 -31.33
N ARG A 563 -5.32 32.93 -30.40
CA ARG A 563 -6.37 33.94 -30.23
C ARG A 563 -5.79 35.35 -30.03
N LYS A 564 -6.35 36.33 -30.73
CA LYS A 564 -5.87 37.72 -30.78
C LYS A 564 -6.62 38.59 -29.76
N ASP A 565 -6.28 38.50 -28.47
CA ASP A 565 -6.84 39.39 -27.45
C ASP A 565 -6.03 40.70 -27.39
N GLY A 566 -6.69 41.82 -27.74
CA GLY A 566 -6.08 43.14 -27.73
C GLY A 566 -6.18 43.83 -26.37
N LYS A 567 -5.02 44.22 -25.80
CA LYS A 567 -4.77 45.54 -25.17
C LYS A 567 -3.25 45.76 -24.91
N PRO A 568 -2.76 47.02 -24.84
CA PRO A 568 -1.40 47.38 -25.26
C PRO A 568 -0.42 47.90 -24.15
N LYS A 569 0.88 47.86 -24.50
CA LYS A 569 2.11 48.55 -23.97
C LYS A 569 2.78 47.99 -22.69
N PRO A 570 4.13 48.12 -22.47
CA PRO A 570 5.12 49.01 -23.12
C PRO A 570 6.38 48.31 -23.69
N ILE A 571 7.28 49.13 -24.26
CA ILE A 571 8.53 48.76 -24.94
C ILE A 571 9.66 48.51 -23.92
N SER A 572 10.40 47.41 -24.12
CA SER A 572 11.80 47.08 -23.73
C SER A 572 11.80 45.57 -23.39
N GLU A 573 12.59 44.64 -23.93
CA GLU A 573 13.83 44.58 -24.70
C GLU A 573 13.79 43.19 -25.40
N LYS A 574 14.44 43.00 -26.55
CA LYS A 574 14.39 41.73 -27.32
C LYS A 574 14.72 40.49 -26.48
N PRO A 575 13.89 39.41 -26.50
CA PRO A 575 14.38 38.05 -26.33
C PRO A 575 14.10 37.22 -27.59
N LYS A 576 15.12 36.48 -28.03
CA LYS A 576 15.04 35.51 -29.13
C LYS A 576 13.99 34.42 -28.84
N PRO A 577 13.28 33.87 -29.84
CA PRO A 577 12.36 32.76 -29.62
C PRO A 577 13.17 31.47 -29.41
N THR A 578 13.15 30.92 -28.20
CA THR A 578 13.59 29.54 -27.92
C THR A 578 12.37 28.68 -27.65
N LEU A 579 12.07 27.76 -28.56
CA LEU A 579 11.34 26.51 -28.26
C LEU A 579 12.03 25.78 -27.09
N PRO A 580 11.29 25.03 -26.25
CA PRO A 580 11.83 24.42 -25.05
C PRO A 580 12.82 23.31 -25.43
N LYS A 581 14.12 23.59 -25.32
CA LYS A 581 15.23 22.66 -25.61
C LYS A 581 15.20 21.40 -24.72
N GLU A 582 14.58 21.47 -23.55
CA GLU A 582 14.57 20.40 -22.53
C GLU A 582 13.81 19.13 -22.98
N ASN A 583 12.68 19.27 -23.66
CA ASN A 583 11.89 18.11 -24.09
C ASN A 583 12.58 17.30 -25.21
N ARG A 584 13.45 17.96 -25.99
CA ARG A 584 14.20 17.31 -27.09
C ARG A 584 15.44 16.56 -26.58
N SER A 585 16.15 17.11 -25.59
CA SER A 585 17.32 16.41 -25.02
C SER A 585 16.90 15.13 -24.30
N LEU A 586 15.77 15.16 -23.57
CA LEU A 586 15.20 13.99 -22.91
C LEU A 586 14.75 12.89 -23.89
N SER A 587 14.20 13.24 -25.05
CA SER A 587 13.84 12.24 -26.07
C SER A 587 15.06 11.57 -26.68
N ILE A 588 16.11 12.35 -26.96
CA ILE A 588 17.38 11.82 -27.48
C ILE A 588 18.04 10.92 -26.42
N ALA A 589 18.05 11.35 -25.15
CA ALA A 589 18.61 10.59 -24.04
C ALA A 589 17.96 9.21 -23.89
N LYS A 590 16.63 9.13 -23.94
CA LYS A 590 15.90 7.84 -23.81
C LYS A 590 16.22 6.84 -24.93
N VAL A 591 16.37 7.31 -26.16
CA VAL A 591 16.73 6.44 -27.29
C VAL A 591 18.17 5.97 -27.15
N ALA A 592 19.09 6.90 -26.91
CA ALA A 592 20.51 6.62 -26.80
C ALA A 592 20.89 5.78 -25.55
N GLU A 593 20.12 5.88 -24.45
CA GLU A 593 20.36 5.12 -23.22
C GLU A 593 20.40 3.61 -23.46
N SER A 594 19.55 3.09 -24.34
CA SER A 594 19.48 1.64 -24.60
C SER A 594 20.70 1.08 -25.34
N PHE A 595 21.40 1.92 -26.09
CA PHE A 595 22.63 1.58 -26.81
C PHE A 595 23.86 1.77 -25.95
N ILE A 596 23.92 2.86 -25.18
CA ILE A 596 25.10 3.24 -24.39
C ILE A 596 25.15 2.50 -23.04
N TYR A 597 23.98 2.20 -22.45
CA TYR A 597 23.85 1.47 -21.19
C TYR A 597 23.02 0.20 -21.38
N PRO A 598 23.56 -0.85 -22.05
CA PRO A 598 22.81 -2.04 -22.38
C PRO A 598 22.36 -2.80 -21.11
N LYS A 599 21.14 -3.36 -21.13
CA LYS A 599 20.60 -4.12 -19.98
C LYS A 599 21.35 -5.43 -19.73
N LYS A 600 21.97 -6.02 -20.77
CA LYS A 600 22.79 -7.23 -20.69
C LYS A 600 24.24 -6.85 -20.97
N PHE A 601 25.15 -7.28 -20.11
CA PHE A 601 26.59 -6.99 -20.19
C PHE A 601 27.37 -8.18 -19.63
N ASN A 602 28.61 -8.37 -20.10
CA ASN A 602 29.46 -9.49 -19.65
C ASN A 602 30.33 -9.08 -18.46
N SER A 603 30.70 -7.81 -18.39
CA SER A 603 31.47 -7.24 -17.28
C SER A 603 30.86 -5.92 -16.84
N ILE A 604 30.74 -5.70 -15.53
CA ILE A 604 30.18 -4.46 -15.00
C ILE A 604 30.99 -3.22 -15.40
N ALA A 605 32.28 -3.40 -15.72
CA ALA A 605 33.14 -2.35 -16.24
C ALA A 605 32.72 -1.83 -17.63
N GLU A 606 31.95 -2.61 -18.41
CA GLU A 606 31.42 -2.18 -19.72
C GLU A 606 30.38 -1.05 -19.58
N LYS A 607 29.81 -0.89 -18.38
CA LYS A 607 28.87 0.20 -18.06
C LYS A 607 29.54 1.46 -17.51
N VAL A 608 30.87 1.47 -17.44
CA VAL A 608 31.66 2.53 -16.82
C VAL A 608 32.49 3.25 -17.88
N TYR A 609 32.17 4.51 -18.10
CA TYR A 609 32.85 5.33 -19.10
C TYR A 609 33.70 6.44 -18.47
N ASP A 610 34.67 6.92 -19.23
CA ASP A 610 35.22 8.27 -19.09
C ASP A 610 34.80 9.10 -20.31
N SER A 611 35.00 10.42 -20.29
CA SER A 611 34.60 11.28 -21.43
C SER A 611 35.11 10.79 -22.79
N LYS A 612 36.33 10.24 -22.85
CA LYS A 612 36.91 9.78 -24.12
C LYS A 612 36.27 8.49 -24.60
N ARG A 613 36.08 7.51 -23.70
CA ARG A 613 35.43 6.22 -24.01
C ARG A 613 33.95 6.42 -24.34
N LEU A 614 33.26 7.28 -23.60
CA LEU A 614 31.85 7.59 -23.86
C LEU A 614 31.66 8.13 -25.28
N ARG A 615 32.47 9.14 -25.65
CA ARG A 615 32.38 9.75 -26.97
C ARG A 615 32.70 8.77 -28.10
N ASN A 616 33.76 7.98 -27.96
CA ASN A 616 34.10 6.94 -28.94
C ASN A 616 32.96 5.93 -29.11
N HIS A 617 32.33 5.51 -28.01
CA HIS A 617 31.22 4.57 -28.07
C HIS A 617 29.95 5.20 -28.68
N ILE A 618 29.69 6.49 -28.43
CA ILE A 618 28.63 7.23 -29.11
C ILE A 618 28.90 7.27 -30.62
N GLU A 619 30.13 7.53 -31.05
CA GLU A 619 30.52 7.55 -32.47
C GLU A 619 30.33 6.17 -33.14
N GLU A 620 30.57 5.07 -32.42
CA GLU A 620 30.32 3.71 -32.91
C GLU A 620 28.83 3.38 -33.06
N CYS A 621 27.98 3.88 -32.16
CA CYS A 621 26.54 3.59 -32.16
C CYS A 621 25.69 4.69 -32.84
N VAL A 622 26.31 5.76 -33.36
CA VAL A 622 25.59 6.96 -33.80
C VAL A 622 24.62 6.65 -34.93
N ASP A 623 25.02 5.81 -35.88
CA ASP A 623 24.20 5.46 -37.04
C ASP A 623 22.93 4.71 -36.62
N ASP A 624 23.05 3.78 -35.67
CA ASP A 624 21.94 3.02 -35.11
C ASP A 624 20.99 3.91 -34.28
N ILE A 625 21.54 4.85 -33.51
CA ILE A 625 20.77 5.81 -32.73
C ILE A 625 19.99 6.75 -33.67
N ILE A 626 20.61 7.24 -34.75
CA ILE A 626 19.98 8.12 -35.74
C ILE A 626 18.78 7.45 -36.41
N LEU A 627 18.86 6.15 -36.72
CA LEU A 627 17.75 5.40 -37.31
C LEU A 627 16.50 5.39 -36.41
N GLN A 628 16.69 5.43 -35.08
CA GLN A 628 15.60 5.44 -34.10
C GLN A 628 15.14 6.85 -33.71
N LEU A 629 15.88 7.90 -34.10
CA LEU A 629 15.49 9.28 -33.83
C LEU A 629 14.43 9.81 -34.85
N PRO A 630 13.62 10.82 -34.45
CA PRO A 630 12.65 11.47 -35.33
C PRO A 630 13.29 12.08 -36.59
N SER A 631 12.54 12.14 -37.68
CA SER A 631 13.02 12.53 -39.03
C SER A 631 13.74 13.89 -39.09
N ALA A 632 13.45 14.80 -38.15
CA ALA A 632 14.09 16.12 -38.06
C ALA A 632 15.58 16.08 -37.63
N ASP A 633 16.01 14.98 -37.01
CA ASP A 633 17.38 14.78 -36.52
C ASP A 633 18.23 13.90 -37.45
N ARG A 634 17.61 13.20 -38.43
CA ARG A 634 18.30 12.28 -39.36
C ARG A 634 19.19 12.96 -40.41
N ASN A 635 18.99 14.26 -40.65
CA ASN A 635 19.70 15.03 -41.68
C ASN A 635 20.76 15.99 -41.12
N LYS A 636 21.09 15.90 -39.83
CA LYS A 636 22.10 16.74 -39.21
C LYS A 636 23.51 16.18 -39.46
N ASP A 637 24.49 17.09 -39.46
CA ASP A 637 25.91 16.76 -39.48
C ASP A 637 26.27 15.82 -38.33
N SER A 638 26.93 14.69 -38.62
CA SER A 638 27.22 13.61 -37.67
C SER A 638 27.92 14.13 -36.41
N ASN A 639 28.89 15.05 -36.56
CA ASN A 639 29.60 15.65 -35.43
C ASN A 639 28.70 16.48 -34.50
N LYS A 640 27.64 17.10 -35.04
CA LYS A 640 26.69 17.87 -34.24
C LYS A 640 25.71 16.97 -33.50
N ILE A 641 25.32 15.85 -34.12
CA ILE A 641 24.45 14.84 -33.48
C ILE A 641 25.20 14.15 -32.33
N VAL A 642 26.46 13.75 -32.54
CA VAL A 642 27.30 13.15 -31.50
C VAL A 642 27.39 14.06 -30.27
N ALA A 643 27.64 15.36 -30.46
CA ALA A 643 27.69 16.33 -29.36
C ALA A 643 26.33 16.52 -28.65
N GLU A 644 25.21 16.47 -29.39
CA GLU A 644 23.87 16.52 -28.80
C GLU A 644 23.54 15.25 -28.00
N ILE A 645 23.93 14.07 -28.50
CA ILE A 645 23.77 12.78 -27.79
C ILE A 645 24.65 12.76 -26.53
N GLU A 646 25.91 13.16 -26.63
CA GLU A 646 26.83 13.23 -25.49
C GLU A 646 26.26 14.12 -24.38
N HIS A 647 25.77 15.32 -24.74
CA HIS A 647 25.11 16.21 -23.79
C HIS A 647 23.84 15.60 -23.19
N ALA A 648 23.00 14.95 -23.99
CA ALA A 648 21.77 14.30 -23.53
C ALA A 648 22.04 13.12 -22.57
N ILE A 649 23.08 12.34 -22.85
CA ILE A 649 23.48 11.20 -22.01
C ILE A 649 24.06 11.66 -20.69
N LEU A 650 24.87 12.72 -20.69
CA LEU A 650 25.40 13.30 -19.45
C LEU A 650 24.27 13.81 -18.52
N GLN A 651 23.13 14.26 -19.07
CA GLN A 651 21.97 14.67 -18.26
C GLN A 651 21.32 13.49 -17.49
N ILE A 652 21.40 12.27 -18.02
CA ILE A 652 20.87 11.05 -17.38
C ILE A 652 21.96 10.21 -16.71
N SER A 653 23.17 10.75 -16.56
CA SER A 653 24.33 10.05 -16.02
C SER A 653 24.85 10.68 -14.74
N VAL A 654 25.48 9.87 -13.90
CA VAL A 654 26.28 10.27 -12.75
C VAL A 654 27.72 10.43 -13.21
N VAL A 655 28.27 11.63 -12.99
CA VAL A 655 29.68 11.94 -13.26
C VAL A 655 30.43 12.08 -11.94
N MET A 656 31.21 11.06 -11.60
CA MET A 656 32.06 11.02 -10.41
C MET A 656 33.47 11.50 -10.79
N LYS A 657 33.86 12.69 -10.34
CA LYS A 657 35.20 13.25 -10.60
C LYS A 657 36.20 12.81 -9.55
N ILE A 658 37.38 12.41 -10.00
CA ILE A 658 38.47 12.01 -9.12
C ILE A 658 39.28 13.25 -8.72
N PRO A 659 39.49 13.51 -7.41
CA PRO A 659 40.23 14.66 -6.92
C PRO A 659 41.62 14.75 -7.55
N GLU A 660 42.07 15.96 -7.89
CA GLU A 660 43.34 16.19 -8.58
C GLU A 660 44.54 15.57 -7.84
N ALA A 661 44.51 15.57 -6.50
CA ALA A 661 45.54 14.96 -5.66
C ALA A 661 45.66 13.43 -5.80
N LEU A 662 44.61 12.76 -6.32
CA LEU A 662 44.54 11.31 -6.48
C LEU A 662 44.60 10.89 -7.96
N GLN A 663 44.72 11.82 -8.90
CA GLN A 663 44.71 11.50 -10.33
C GLN A 663 46.02 10.84 -10.77
N LEU A 664 45.91 9.74 -11.51
CA LEU A 664 47.05 9.00 -12.06
C LEU A 664 47.10 9.17 -13.58
N LYS A 665 48.30 9.29 -14.15
CA LYS A 665 48.52 9.60 -15.59
C LYS A 665 47.87 8.59 -16.54
N ASN A 666 47.74 7.32 -16.14
CA ASN A 666 47.22 6.23 -16.96
C ASN A 666 45.84 5.74 -16.49
N ARG A 667 45.12 6.53 -15.69
CA ARG A 667 43.77 6.20 -15.19
C ARG A 667 42.77 7.27 -15.61
N SER A 668 41.51 6.87 -15.65
CA SER A 668 40.40 7.77 -15.92
C SER A 668 40.34 8.86 -14.82
N LYS A 669 40.05 10.10 -15.20
CA LYS A 669 39.94 11.22 -14.26
C LYS A 669 38.54 11.37 -13.67
N GLU A 670 37.59 10.63 -14.24
CA GLU A 670 36.19 10.62 -13.86
C GLU A 670 35.57 9.29 -14.29
N LEU A 671 34.43 8.99 -13.69
CA LEU A 671 33.60 7.82 -14.00
C LEU A 671 32.20 8.31 -14.34
N ILE A 672 31.70 7.87 -15.49
CA ILE A 672 30.39 8.22 -16.03
C ILE A 672 29.54 6.95 -16.07
N LEU A 673 28.43 6.97 -15.32
CA LEU A 673 27.54 5.83 -15.08
C LEU A 673 26.09 6.25 -15.31
N SER A 674 25.21 5.36 -15.78
CA SER A 674 23.77 5.68 -15.84
C SER A 674 23.22 6.02 -14.45
N LYS A 675 22.43 7.10 -14.33
CA LYS A 675 21.77 7.47 -13.07
C LYS A 675 20.75 6.42 -12.62
N ALA A 676 20.12 5.72 -13.57
CA ALA A 676 19.15 4.65 -13.28
C ALA A 676 19.85 3.41 -12.67
N ASP A 677 20.95 2.96 -13.29
CA ASP A 677 21.76 1.86 -12.74
C ASP A 677 22.39 2.26 -11.41
N PHE A 678 22.96 3.47 -11.33
CA PHE A 678 23.61 3.99 -10.11
C PHE A 678 22.65 4.13 -8.94
N ARG A 679 21.34 4.34 -9.17
CA ARG A 679 20.31 4.36 -8.11
C ARG A 679 20.13 2.99 -7.45
N THR A 680 20.44 1.90 -8.16
CA THR A 680 20.28 0.54 -7.66
C THR A 680 21.44 0.14 -6.75
N ILE A 681 21.14 -0.30 -5.52
CA ILE A 681 22.17 -0.73 -4.56
C ILE A 681 22.99 -1.91 -5.07
N LEU A 682 22.32 -2.88 -5.71
CA LEU A 682 22.97 -4.06 -6.30
C LEU A 682 24.08 -3.66 -7.28
N PHE A 683 23.81 -2.70 -8.16
CA PHE A 683 24.78 -2.21 -9.13
C PHE A 683 25.98 -1.55 -8.45
N ARG A 684 25.74 -0.67 -7.46
CA ARG A 684 26.82 -0.02 -6.70
C ARG A 684 27.69 -1.03 -5.96
N THR A 685 27.09 -2.03 -5.32
CA THR A 685 27.82 -3.09 -4.61
C THR A 685 28.65 -3.95 -5.56
N GLN A 686 28.07 -4.38 -6.69
CA GLN A 686 28.80 -5.15 -7.70
C GLN A 686 29.98 -4.36 -8.28
N LEU A 687 29.80 -3.06 -8.52
CA LEU A 687 30.85 -2.20 -9.04
C LEU A 687 31.95 -1.95 -7.99
N ALA A 688 31.58 -1.76 -6.73
CA ALA A 688 32.53 -1.66 -5.62
C ALA A 688 33.33 -2.96 -5.44
N GLU A 689 32.70 -4.13 -5.57
CA GLU A 689 33.38 -5.43 -5.56
C GLU A 689 34.34 -5.61 -6.74
N TYR A 690 33.97 -5.14 -7.94
CA TYR A 690 34.88 -5.12 -9.08
C TYR A 690 36.16 -4.33 -8.76
N TYR A 691 36.01 -3.12 -8.20
CA TYR A 691 37.15 -2.31 -7.79
C TYR A 691 37.92 -2.89 -6.60
N ARG A 692 37.29 -3.63 -5.68
CA ARG A 692 38.01 -4.37 -4.62
C ARG A 692 38.88 -5.49 -5.18
N LYS A 693 38.37 -6.23 -6.17
CA LYS A 693 39.16 -7.25 -6.88
C LYS A 693 40.34 -6.61 -7.58
N GLU A 694 40.13 -5.46 -8.21
CA GLU A 694 41.22 -4.68 -8.81
C GLU A 694 42.24 -4.19 -7.78
N ALA A 695 41.80 -3.62 -6.65
CA ALA A 695 42.67 -3.16 -5.57
C ALA A 695 43.58 -4.30 -5.04
N SER A 696 43.06 -5.52 -5.00
CA SER A 696 43.82 -6.69 -4.54
C SER A 696 45.07 -7.00 -5.39
N LEU A 697 45.11 -6.53 -6.65
CA LEU A 697 46.25 -6.67 -7.56
C LEU A 697 47.35 -5.62 -7.31
N TYR A 698 47.01 -4.51 -6.64
CA TYR A 698 47.90 -3.35 -6.44
C TYR A 698 48.27 -3.12 -4.97
N LYS A 699 48.22 -4.15 -4.12
CA LYS A 699 48.47 -4.05 -2.67
C LYS A 699 49.79 -3.35 -2.27
N SER A 700 50.78 -3.35 -3.14
CA SER A 700 52.09 -2.73 -2.94
C SER A 700 52.21 -1.30 -3.47
N ASP A 701 51.26 -0.83 -4.28
CA ASP A 701 51.27 0.51 -4.88
C ASP A 701 50.24 1.40 -4.15
N ARG A 702 50.76 2.27 -3.29
CA ARG A 702 49.94 3.14 -2.44
C ARG A 702 49.07 4.10 -3.26
N ASP A 703 49.59 4.65 -4.35
CA ASP A 703 48.89 5.65 -5.15
C ASP A 703 47.73 5.01 -5.92
N GLN A 704 47.91 3.77 -6.42
CA GLN A 704 46.83 2.98 -7.01
C GLN A 704 45.77 2.59 -5.98
N MET A 705 46.20 2.20 -4.78
CA MET A 705 45.27 1.85 -3.71
C MET A 705 44.42 3.04 -3.28
N ASP A 706 45.03 4.23 -3.12
CA ASP A 706 44.32 5.45 -2.73
C ASP A 706 43.32 5.89 -3.81
N TYR A 707 43.70 5.77 -5.10
CA TYR A 707 42.79 6.00 -6.24
C TYR A 707 41.59 5.04 -6.23
N ILE A 708 41.82 3.73 -6.08
CA ILE A 708 40.74 2.72 -6.13
C ILE A 708 39.86 2.80 -4.87
N GLN A 709 40.43 3.05 -3.70
CA GLN A 709 39.69 3.23 -2.46
C GLN A 709 38.79 4.46 -2.50
N PHE A 710 39.24 5.57 -3.12
CA PHE A 710 38.38 6.73 -3.34
C PHE A 710 37.13 6.34 -4.14
N ILE A 711 37.30 5.59 -5.23
CA ILE A 711 36.16 5.14 -6.06
C ILE A 711 35.23 4.25 -5.24
N ILE A 712 35.73 3.24 -4.53
CA ILE A 712 34.92 2.37 -3.67
C ILE A 712 34.15 3.20 -2.64
N ARG A 713 34.81 4.16 -2.00
CA ARG A 713 34.19 5.04 -1.01
C ARG A 713 33.06 5.86 -1.61
N GLU A 714 33.26 6.40 -2.80
CA GLU A 714 32.25 7.18 -3.51
C GLU A 714 31.06 6.33 -3.96
N LEU A 715 31.29 5.07 -4.36
CA LEU A 715 30.24 4.12 -4.73
C LEU A 715 29.40 3.67 -3.53
N GLU A 716 30.03 3.42 -2.38
CA GLU A 716 29.37 2.84 -1.21
C GLU A 716 28.83 3.87 -0.23
N PHE A 717 29.51 5.00 -0.08
CA PHE A 717 29.21 6.00 0.94
C PHE A 717 28.95 7.41 0.37
N GLY A 718 29.62 7.76 -0.73
CA GLY A 718 29.49 9.08 -1.37
C GLY A 718 28.30 9.22 -2.33
N TYR A 719 27.59 8.13 -2.63
CA TYR A 719 26.69 8.04 -3.77
C TYR A 719 25.50 9.04 -3.74
N ASN A 720 25.03 9.40 -2.54
CA ASN A 720 23.87 10.28 -2.36
C ASN A 720 24.03 11.66 -3.01
N LYS A 721 25.26 12.19 -3.09
CA LYS A 721 25.50 13.51 -3.71
C LYS A 721 25.30 13.50 -5.23
N TYR A 722 25.26 12.32 -5.85
CA TYR A 722 25.01 12.16 -7.28
C TYR A 722 23.56 11.75 -7.61
N LEU A 723 22.77 11.37 -6.60
CA LEU A 723 21.36 10.97 -6.79
C LEU A 723 20.36 12.12 -6.59
N LYS A 724 20.82 13.25 -6.04
CA LYS A 724 20.06 14.52 -6.08
C LYS A 724 19.92 15.00 -7.53
#